data_AF-A0A094FSS2-F1
#
_entry.id   AF-A0A094FSS2-F1
#
_cell.length_a   1.000
_cell.length_b   1.000
_cell.length_c   1.000
_cell.angle_alpha   90.00
_cell.angle_beta   90.00
_cell.angle_gamma   90.00
#
_symmetry.space_group_name_H-M   'P 1'
#
loop_
_entity.id
_entity.type
_entity.pdbx_description
1 polymer ?
#
loop_
_entity_poly.entity_id
_entity_poly.type
_entity_poly.pdbx_seq_one_letter_code
_entity_poly.pdbx_strand_id
1 'polypeptide(L)'
;MRYSMTFAAVAALATVASAAGSARSAVAAYWGQSGGSLRSYCDTADIDYIPIGFINFFPAQGNGWPGSNYASSCWAEYYDAPGYNGVDNNTNNLLLSHCPDMAQDIQYCQSKGKKILLSLGGGPDTYHLTGKVDGEAFADFLWKAYGPKTTAWKGPRPFDPLPGTPGDEIATIVDGYDFDIEHPDTDNSVGYIAMINRLRSYFPTGSNYLITGAPQCVVNDANMDLMIQGAQFDIIFVQYYNTNGCSVRDWVTLNPNYAKTGVETTVPSGYPFGGFSYNAWLKRIQASGSKSKNAKLSIGILGEATEAGVKDFRVSSDELKPLIDAYFCHKNFGGFMLWDAVTAGNNLKNGVTFQAQIKNLLNAREAKGCPGDPVTSTSRSGTGTPTTMATTKGCPGDPVTSTSRTGTPTTMATSTTIAPTTTSSTSTPTTSQPPTYTIIDGTSYPNPPAPTALGSTPKCKQWHVIKNGDTCPAIAAKFEYPNPPAPTALGSTPKCKQWYVIKNGDTCPAIAAKFAVTKTEINLWNTYINMACTNIWANYAVCVSSPIAEDYYSLVGCSTDSQSARSLPVRMTLPNEKTTMTPKLCTDALIFGQIMPQSARSLPVRMTLPNEKTTMTPKLCTDACQAAGYRLAGLEYGSQCFCGTAILNNHGLTTSGCTMPCPGAPGIMCGGSDRMNLYRLDKYKDMGCYNDVSTSRTLEKQIIIPNQNTILTREICQNACEKAGYIYSGVEYTHQCWCGYGVFGKVAAQSSCSSKCPGDKSQLCGGSDRINVMMRPQSRSLGCYSDDVNKRTLRYQMTIANAATLMTPDLCRNTCLTKGFIYSGVEYGKQCFCDDELYGTGAPASGCTMACPGNSAAACGGSSRLNIYSL
;
A
#
# COMPACT_ATOMS: atom_id res chain seq x y z
N MET A 1 -29.56 45.85 -26.37
CA MET A 1 -29.17 44.50 -26.83
C MET A 1 -28.13 43.97 -25.85
N ARG A 2 -28.25 42.77 -25.25
CA ARG A 2 -28.06 41.43 -25.83
C ARG A 2 -26.71 41.27 -26.53
N TYR A 3 -25.77 40.60 -25.86
CA TYR A 3 -24.93 39.52 -26.42
C TYR A 3 -24.67 38.49 -25.30
N SER A 4 -24.59 37.20 -25.65
CA SER A 4 -24.62 36.09 -24.69
C SER A 4 -23.22 35.65 -24.26
N MET A 5 -23.06 35.27 -22.98
CA MET A 5 -21.96 34.39 -22.56
C MET A 5 -22.40 32.93 -22.68
N THR A 6 -22.02 32.28 -23.77
CA THR A 6 -22.15 30.83 -23.92
C THR A 6 -20.97 30.14 -23.26
N PHE A 7 -21.18 29.53 -22.08
CA PHE A 7 -20.19 28.61 -21.51
C PHE A 7 -20.13 27.33 -22.36
N ALA A 8 -19.11 27.23 -23.20
CA ALA A 8 -18.76 25.97 -23.85
C ALA A 8 -18.11 25.04 -22.82
N ALA A 9 -18.85 24.04 -22.36
CA ALA A 9 -18.26 22.96 -21.57
C ALA A 9 -17.23 22.21 -22.41
N VAL A 10 -15.97 22.19 -21.98
CA VAL A 10 -14.93 21.39 -22.63
C VAL A 10 -15.14 19.93 -22.26
N ALA A 11 -16.07 19.29 -22.99
CA ALA A 11 -16.17 17.84 -23.01
C ALA A 11 -14.85 17.29 -23.58
N ALA A 12 -14.05 16.65 -22.74
CA ALA A 12 -12.82 16.00 -23.14
C ALA A 12 -13.17 14.79 -24.04
N LEU A 13 -13.28 15.04 -25.34
CA LEU A 13 -13.38 14.02 -26.39
C LEU A 13 -12.05 13.27 -26.50
N ALA A 14 -11.78 12.44 -25.49
CA ALA A 14 -10.84 11.34 -25.61
C ALA A 14 -11.40 10.39 -26.68
N THR A 15 -10.95 10.56 -27.93
CA THR A 15 -11.21 9.62 -29.02
C THR A 15 -10.40 8.35 -28.76
N VAL A 16 -10.84 7.57 -27.77
CA VAL A 16 -10.38 6.20 -27.54
C VAL A 16 -10.71 5.44 -28.81
N ALA A 17 -9.69 5.16 -29.63
CA ALA A 17 -9.83 4.32 -30.80
C ALA A 17 -10.44 2.99 -30.34
N SER A 18 -11.57 2.62 -30.93
CA SER A 18 -12.39 1.53 -30.42
C SER A 18 -11.66 0.20 -30.55
N ALA A 19 -10.99 -0.21 -29.47
CA ALA A 19 -10.60 -1.59 -29.20
C ALA A 19 -11.87 -2.41 -28.91
N ALA A 20 -12.76 -2.46 -29.90
CA ALA A 20 -13.98 -3.26 -29.91
C ALA A 20 -13.58 -4.72 -30.10
N GLY A 21 -12.97 -5.30 -29.07
CA GLY A 21 -12.93 -6.74 -28.90
C GLY A 21 -14.35 -7.28 -29.04
N SER A 22 -14.52 -8.29 -29.87
CA SER A 22 -15.82 -8.92 -30.07
C SER A 22 -16.34 -9.42 -28.73
N ALA A 23 -17.60 -9.09 -28.42
CA ALA A 23 -18.25 -9.50 -27.17
C ALA A 23 -18.36 -11.03 -27.02
N ARG A 24 -18.03 -11.83 -28.06
CA ARG A 24 -17.88 -13.29 -27.94
C ARG A 24 -16.59 -13.70 -27.21
N SER A 25 -15.53 -12.91 -27.30
CA SER A 25 -14.20 -13.23 -26.75
C SER A 25 -13.91 -12.53 -25.43
N ALA A 26 -14.94 -12.07 -24.74
CA ALA A 26 -14.79 -11.39 -23.46
C ALA A 26 -14.63 -12.37 -22.28
N VAL A 27 -13.94 -11.91 -21.25
CA VAL A 27 -13.83 -12.58 -19.94
C VAL A 27 -14.19 -11.56 -18.88
N ALA A 28 -15.19 -11.86 -18.08
CA ALA A 28 -15.45 -11.19 -16.81
C ALA A 28 -14.77 -11.96 -15.67
N ALA A 29 -14.32 -11.27 -14.62
CA ALA A 29 -13.90 -11.90 -13.39
C ALA A 29 -14.30 -11.04 -12.19
N TYR A 30 -15.02 -11.63 -11.22
CA TYR A 30 -15.35 -10.95 -9.97
C TYR A 30 -14.08 -10.65 -9.18
N TRP A 31 -14.06 -9.54 -8.46
CA TRP A 31 -12.96 -9.18 -7.58
C TRP A 31 -13.46 -8.44 -6.33
N GLY A 32 -12.70 -8.56 -5.23
CA GLY A 32 -12.95 -7.85 -3.97
C GLY A 32 -13.00 -8.79 -2.76
N GLN A 33 -13.64 -9.95 -2.87
CA GLN A 33 -13.87 -10.85 -1.72
C GLN A 33 -12.65 -11.70 -1.33
N SER A 34 -11.87 -12.20 -2.29
CA SER A 34 -10.65 -12.99 -1.99
C SER A 34 -9.38 -12.15 -1.77
N GLY A 35 -9.48 -10.82 -1.77
CA GLY A 35 -8.34 -9.92 -1.59
C GLY A 35 -7.50 -9.69 -2.86
N GLY A 36 -6.21 -9.42 -2.65
CA GLY A 36 -5.24 -9.15 -3.74
C GLY A 36 -5.27 -7.70 -4.24
N SER A 37 -4.51 -7.41 -5.31
CA SER A 37 -4.47 -6.08 -5.94
C SER A 37 -5.26 -6.10 -7.23
N LEU A 38 -6.24 -5.19 -7.34
CA LEU A 38 -7.03 -4.97 -8.56
C LEU A 38 -6.11 -4.66 -9.76
N ARG A 39 -5.08 -3.83 -9.57
CA ARG A 39 -4.08 -3.48 -10.59
C ARG A 39 -3.48 -4.68 -11.31
N SER A 40 -3.20 -5.76 -10.58
CA SER A 40 -2.55 -6.96 -11.13
C SER A 40 -3.38 -7.63 -12.23
N TYR A 41 -4.72 -7.58 -12.12
CA TYR A 41 -5.66 -8.05 -13.14
C TYR A 41 -5.86 -7.04 -14.27
N CYS A 42 -5.36 -5.82 -14.12
CA CYS A 42 -5.50 -4.73 -15.06
C CYS A 42 -4.28 -4.51 -15.96
N ASP A 43 -3.14 -5.10 -15.63
CA ASP A 43 -1.95 -5.10 -16.51
C ASP A 43 -1.97 -6.21 -17.59
N THR A 44 -2.81 -7.24 -17.46
CA THR A 44 -2.94 -8.31 -18.46
C THR A 44 -4.13 -8.10 -19.40
N ALA A 45 -4.10 -8.73 -20.58
CA ALA A 45 -5.20 -8.69 -21.56
C ALA A 45 -6.29 -9.76 -21.32
N ASP A 46 -6.26 -10.44 -20.16
CA ASP A 46 -7.00 -11.69 -19.95
C ASP A 46 -8.44 -11.51 -19.45
N ILE A 47 -8.79 -10.30 -18.99
CA ILE A 47 -10.07 -9.93 -18.39
C ILE A 47 -10.49 -8.57 -18.98
N ASP A 48 -11.74 -8.46 -19.41
CA ASP A 48 -12.32 -7.25 -20.02
C ASP A 48 -13.29 -6.54 -19.06
N TYR A 49 -14.05 -7.30 -18.28
CA TYR A 49 -15.01 -6.81 -17.28
C TYR A 49 -14.59 -7.23 -15.87
N ILE A 50 -14.68 -6.32 -14.90
CA ILE A 50 -14.43 -6.61 -13.48
C ILE A 50 -15.61 -6.09 -12.65
N PRO A 51 -16.56 -6.97 -12.28
CA PRO A 51 -17.48 -6.70 -11.19
C PRO A 51 -16.72 -6.63 -9.86
N ILE A 52 -16.78 -5.48 -9.21
CA ILE A 52 -16.20 -5.26 -7.88
C ILE A 52 -17.29 -5.54 -6.84
N GLY A 53 -17.15 -6.67 -6.15
CA GLY A 53 -18.08 -7.14 -5.13
C GLY A 53 -17.68 -6.72 -3.72
N PHE A 54 -18.53 -6.09 -2.90
CA PHE A 54 -19.96 -5.80 -3.12
C PHE A 54 -20.49 -4.58 -2.36
N ILE A 55 -21.62 -4.06 -2.86
CA ILE A 55 -22.64 -3.39 -2.08
C ILE A 55 -23.59 -4.46 -1.53
N ASN A 56 -23.40 -4.89 -0.27
CA ASN A 56 -24.04 -6.07 0.32
C ASN A 56 -25.08 -5.76 1.43
N PHE A 57 -25.38 -4.49 1.69
CA PHE A 57 -26.59 -4.07 2.42
C PHE A 57 -27.26 -2.96 1.61
N PHE A 58 -28.58 -2.96 1.47
CA PHE A 58 -29.30 -1.89 0.76
C PHE A 58 -29.84 -0.86 1.76
N PRO A 59 -30.31 0.34 1.33
CA PRO A 59 -30.57 1.47 2.24
C PRO A 59 -31.50 1.20 3.43
N ALA A 60 -32.39 0.21 3.33
CA ALA A 60 -33.33 -0.19 4.37
C ALA A 60 -32.72 -1.15 5.43
N GLN A 61 -31.63 -1.86 5.11
CA GLN A 61 -30.88 -2.69 6.06
C GLN A 61 -29.62 -1.97 6.58
N GLY A 62 -29.05 -1.07 5.77
CA GLY A 62 -28.17 -0.01 6.25
C GLY A 62 -28.94 1.07 7.02
N ASN A 63 -28.31 2.22 7.22
CA ASN A 63 -28.90 3.36 7.94
C ASN A 63 -29.36 4.49 6.98
N GLY A 64 -30.13 4.14 5.94
CA GLY A 64 -30.56 5.07 4.89
C GLY A 64 -29.56 5.24 3.74
N TRP A 65 -28.30 4.84 3.95
CA TRP A 65 -27.32 4.57 2.89
C TRP A 65 -26.97 3.07 2.88
N PRO A 66 -26.60 2.50 1.71
CA PRO A 66 -26.25 1.09 1.59
C PRO A 66 -24.94 0.76 2.32
N GLY A 67 -24.69 -0.52 2.59
CA GLY A 67 -23.41 -1.01 3.12
C GLY A 67 -22.51 -1.61 2.04
N SER A 68 -21.21 -1.57 2.25
CA SER A 68 -20.21 -2.10 1.30
C SER A 68 -19.12 -2.93 1.98
N ASN A 69 -18.71 -4.01 1.31
CA ASN A 69 -17.65 -4.90 1.78
C ASN A 69 -16.78 -5.36 0.61
N TYR A 70 -15.48 -5.10 0.70
CA TYR A 70 -14.46 -5.54 -0.26
C TYR A 70 -13.38 -6.39 0.43
N ALA A 71 -13.78 -7.18 1.44
CA ALA A 71 -12.95 -8.02 2.29
C ALA A 71 -11.63 -7.36 2.75
N SER A 72 -10.48 -7.90 2.35
CA SER A 72 -9.14 -7.35 2.65
C SER A 72 -8.64 -6.33 1.61
N SER A 73 -9.43 -6.06 0.57
CA SER A 73 -9.09 -5.21 -0.57
C SER A 73 -9.36 -3.72 -0.34
N CYS A 74 -10.21 -3.39 0.63
CA CYS A 74 -10.37 -2.05 1.18
C CYS A 74 -10.75 -2.13 2.67
N TRP A 75 -10.07 -1.32 3.48
CA TRP A 75 -10.45 -1.03 4.85
C TRP A 75 -10.52 0.48 5.04
N ALA A 76 -11.59 0.95 5.69
CA ALA A 76 -11.81 2.34 6.04
C ALA A 76 -12.84 2.45 7.18
N GLU A 77 -12.95 3.66 7.73
CA GLU A 77 -14.09 4.09 8.55
C GLU A 77 -15.38 4.13 7.71
N TYR A 78 -16.55 4.16 8.34
CA TYR A 78 -17.83 4.25 7.64
C TYR A 78 -18.35 5.70 7.53
N TYR A 79 -19.17 5.98 6.52
CA TYR A 79 -19.92 7.25 6.43
C TYR A 79 -21.06 7.31 7.45
N ASP A 80 -21.21 8.46 8.12
CA ASP A 80 -22.41 8.80 8.89
C ASP A 80 -23.62 8.95 7.96
N ALA A 81 -24.55 8.00 8.03
CA ALA A 81 -25.72 7.92 7.16
C ALA A 81 -26.95 8.65 7.76
N PRO A 82 -27.95 9.05 6.94
CA PRO A 82 -28.97 10.02 7.34
C PRO A 82 -30.19 9.43 8.09
N GLY A 83 -30.18 8.13 8.40
CA GLY A 83 -31.35 7.40 8.86
C GLY A 83 -32.26 6.93 7.71
N TYR A 84 -33.04 5.89 7.97
CA TYR A 84 -34.02 5.33 7.04
C TYR A 84 -35.45 5.58 7.56
N ASN A 85 -36.33 6.11 6.72
CA ASN A 85 -37.74 6.42 7.04
C ASN A 85 -37.95 7.18 8.37
N GLY A 86 -37.01 8.07 8.73
CA GLY A 86 -37.07 8.88 9.95
C GLY A 86 -36.50 8.22 11.21
N VAL A 87 -35.93 7.02 11.09
CA VAL A 87 -35.21 6.32 12.16
C VAL A 87 -33.71 6.34 11.86
N ASP A 88 -32.91 6.90 12.77
CA ASP A 88 -31.45 6.79 12.74
C ASP A 88 -31.01 5.61 13.62
N ASN A 89 -30.38 4.63 12.98
CA ASN A 89 -29.63 3.55 13.63
C ASN A 89 -28.18 3.56 13.15
N ASN A 90 -27.36 4.42 13.75
CA ASN A 90 -25.94 4.57 13.46
C ASN A 90 -25.11 3.27 13.57
N THR A 91 -25.59 2.22 14.24
CA THR A 91 -24.93 0.89 14.21
C THR A 91 -24.95 0.22 12.84
N ASN A 92 -25.85 0.67 11.94
CA ASN A 92 -25.94 0.24 10.55
C ASN A 92 -25.31 1.27 9.57
N ASN A 93 -24.43 2.16 10.06
CA ASN A 93 -23.52 2.95 9.21
C ASN A 93 -22.46 2.00 8.62
N LEU A 94 -22.74 1.43 7.44
CA LEU A 94 -21.96 0.32 6.84
C LEU A 94 -21.29 0.68 5.50
N LEU A 95 -21.39 1.92 5.03
CA LEU A 95 -20.77 2.36 3.78
C LEU A 95 -19.31 2.76 4.00
N LEU A 96 -18.35 2.00 3.46
CA LEU A 96 -16.93 2.34 3.56
C LEU A 96 -16.67 3.75 3.01
N SER A 97 -15.99 4.60 3.79
CA SER A 97 -15.91 6.04 3.51
C SER A 97 -14.93 6.42 2.41
N HIS A 98 -13.86 5.64 2.24
CA HIS A 98 -12.83 5.86 1.23
C HIS A 98 -12.08 4.56 0.93
N CYS A 99 -11.97 4.16 -0.33
CA CYS A 99 -11.12 3.03 -0.74
C CYS A 99 -10.00 3.54 -1.66
N PRO A 100 -8.93 4.18 -1.12
CA PRO A 100 -7.99 4.97 -1.91
C PRO A 100 -7.17 4.16 -2.93
N ASP A 101 -6.73 2.95 -2.56
CA ASP A 101 -5.98 2.08 -3.48
C ASP A 101 -6.90 1.57 -4.61
N MET A 102 -8.13 1.15 -4.27
CA MET A 102 -9.15 0.79 -5.25
C MET A 102 -9.54 1.96 -6.15
N ALA A 103 -9.65 3.18 -5.62
CA ALA A 103 -9.97 4.37 -6.39
C ALA A 103 -8.97 4.59 -7.53
N GLN A 104 -7.68 4.49 -7.24
CA GLN A 104 -6.60 4.63 -8.22
C GLN A 104 -6.57 3.45 -9.18
N ASP A 105 -6.72 2.22 -8.68
CA ASP A 105 -6.72 1.02 -9.50
C ASP A 105 -7.91 0.98 -10.47
N ILE A 106 -9.11 1.43 -10.09
CA ILE A 106 -10.29 1.53 -10.96
C ILE A 106 -9.99 2.44 -12.16
N GLN A 107 -9.47 3.65 -11.91
CA GLN A 107 -9.09 4.57 -12.98
C GLN A 107 -7.98 3.98 -13.86
N TYR A 108 -7.03 3.25 -13.28
CA TYR A 108 -5.97 2.55 -14.01
C TYR A 108 -6.53 1.44 -14.92
N CYS A 109 -7.43 0.59 -14.42
CA CYS A 109 -8.11 -0.44 -15.21
C CYS A 109 -8.87 0.15 -16.40
N GLN A 110 -9.56 1.27 -16.20
CA GLN A 110 -10.25 2.00 -17.26
C GLN A 110 -9.27 2.57 -18.30
N SER A 111 -8.11 3.06 -17.88
CA SER A 111 -7.03 3.49 -18.80
C SER A 111 -6.48 2.34 -19.66
N LYS A 112 -6.62 1.08 -19.20
CA LYS A 112 -6.27 -0.15 -19.92
C LYS A 112 -7.42 -0.69 -20.79
N GLY A 113 -8.53 0.04 -20.89
CA GLY A 113 -9.70 -0.31 -21.68
C GLY A 113 -10.68 -1.27 -20.99
N LYS A 114 -10.43 -1.64 -19.73
CA LYS A 114 -11.29 -2.57 -18.96
C LYS A 114 -12.51 -1.84 -18.41
N LYS A 115 -13.55 -2.61 -18.12
CA LYS A 115 -14.84 -2.11 -17.64
C LYS A 115 -15.07 -2.50 -16.19
N ILE A 116 -15.12 -1.50 -15.32
CA ILE A 116 -15.34 -1.68 -13.88
C ILE A 116 -16.82 -1.55 -13.58
N LEU A 117 -17.42 -2.58 -12.98
CA LEU A 117 -18.82 -2.62 -12.62
C LEU A 117 -18.93 -2.66 -11.10
N LEU A 118 -19.79 -1.84 -10.50
CA LEU A 118 -20.09 -1.96 -9.08
C LEU A 118 -21.10 -3.09 -8.90
N SER A 119 -20.75 -4.16 -8.18
CA SER A 119 -21.66 -5.29 -7.97
C SER A 119 -22.47 -5.14 -6.69
N LEU A 120 -23.76 -5.49 -6.76
CA LEU A 120 -24.76 -5.41 -5.72
C LEU A 120 -25.20 -6.82 -5.33
N GLY A 121 -25.20 -7.10 -4.02
CA GLY A 121 -25.65 -8.37 -3.46
C GLY A 121 -24.51 -9.30 -3.05
N GLY A 122 -24.41 -10.45 -3.72
CA GLY A 122 -23.59 -11.62 -3.37
C GLY A 122 -24.26 -12.51 -2.32
N GLY A 123 -23.58 -13.60 -1.93
CA GLY A 123 -24.15 -14.64 -1.06
C GLY A 123 -24.69 -14.24 0.33
N PRO A 124 -24.24 -13.17 1.03
CA PRO A 124 -24.78 -12.83 2.35
C PRO A 124 -26.27 -12.44 2.33
N ASP A 125 -27.10 -13.05 3.19
CA ASP A 125 -28.50 -12.66 3.41
C ASP A 125 -28.56 -11.39 4.30
N THR A 126 -28.12 -10.27 3.73
CA THR A 126 -28.00 -8.97 4.41
C THR A 126 -28.63 -7.80 3.64
N TYR A 127 -29.27 -8.09 2.51
CA TYR A 127 -29.91 -7.10 1.64
C TYR A 127 -31.26 -7.57 1.13
N HIS A 128 -32.20 -6.64 0.98
CA HIS A 128 -33.43 -6.85 0.22
C HIS A 128 -33.95 -5.50 -0.30
N LEU A 129 -34.53 -5.50 -1.50
CA LEU A 129 -35.12 -4.32 -2.12
C LEU A 129 -36.58 -4.61 -2.44
N THR A 130 -37.48 -3.81 -1.89
CA THR A 130 -38.92 -3.89 -2.16
C THR A 130 -39.49 -2.49 -2.35
N GLY A 131 -40.50 -2.37 -3.22
CA GLY A 131 -41.16 -1.10 -3.53
C GLY A 131 -40.44 -0.28 -4.59
N LYS A 132 -41.22 0.27 -5.53
CA LYS A 132 -40.74 1.16 -6.60
C LYS A 132 -39.95 2.37 -6.07
N VAL A 133 -40.40 2.94 -4.94
CA VAL A 133 -39.84 4.18 -4.36
C VAL A 133 -38.42 3.95 -3.89
N ASP A 134 -38.18 2.91 -3.09
CA ASP A 134 -36.86 2.59 -2.56
C ASP A 134 -35.91 2.11 -3.67
N GLY A 135 -36.41 1.40 -4.68
CA GLY A 135 -35.65 1.10 -5.89
C GLY A 135 -35.19 2.34 -6.66
N GLU A 136 -36.07 3.31 -6.88
CA GLU A 136 -35.69 4.59 -7.49
C GLU A 136 -34.73 5.40 -6.60
N ALA A 137 -34.96 5.44 -5.28
CA ALA A 137 -34.11 6.15 -4.33
C ALA A 137 -32.70 5.55 -4.24
N PHE A 138 -32.57 4.22 -4.31
CA PHE A 138 -31.29 3.53 -4.28
C PHE A 138 -30.51 3.70 -5.59
N ALA A 139 -31.19 3.66 -6.75
CA ALA A 139 -30.60 4.05 -8.03
C ALA A 139 -30.10 5.52 -8.02
N ASP A 140 -30.92 6.42 -7.47
CA ASP A 140 -30.56 7.83 -7.25
C ASP A 140 -29.32 7.99 -6.37
N PHE A 141 -29.16 7.17 -5.33
CA PHE A 141 -27.97 7.18 -4.47
C PHE A 141 -26.74 6.71 -5.25
N LEU A 142 -26.79 5.52 -5.87
CA LEU A 142 -25.65 4.91 -6.54
C LEU A 142 -25.12 5.77 -7.69
N TRP A 143 -26.01 6.37 -8.49
CA TRP A 143 -25.60 7.27 -9.56
C TRP A 143 -24.83 8.51 -9.05
N LYS A 144 -25.17 9.03 -7.87
CA LYS A 144 -24.50 10.19 -7.27
C LYS A 144 -23.20 9.80 -6.56
N ALA A 145 -23.19 8.64 -5.88
CA ALA A 145 -22.06 8.15 -5.10
C ALA A 145 -20.94 7.50 -5.95
N TYR A 146 -21.29 6.87 -7.09
CA TYR A 146 -20.35 6.11 -7.93
C TYR A 146 -20.39 6.49 -9.43
N GLY A 147 -21.42 7.21 -9.88
CA GLY A 147 -21.48 7.80 -11.22
C GLY A 147 -20.76 9.17 -11.32
N PRO A 148 -21.06 10.00 -12.32
CA PRO A 148 -20.45 11.32 -12.50
C PRO A 148 -20.63 12.29 -11.32
N LYS A 149 -19.52 12.86 -10.84
CA LYS A 149 -19.47 13.88 -9.78
C LYS A 149 -20.20 15.15 -10.20
N THR A 150 -21.07 15.66 -9.34
CA THR A 150 -21.81 16.92 -9.55
C THR A 150 -21.62 17.86 -8.37
N THR A 151 -21.71 19.18 -8.59
CA THR A 151 -21.60 20.18 -7.52
C THR A 151 -22.79 20.18 -6.56
N ALA A 152 -23.93 19.62 -6.97
CA ALA A 152 -25.14 19.52 -6.17
C ALA A 152 -25.10 18.36 -5.15
N TRP A 153 -24.40 17.26 -5.45
CA TRP A 153 -24.21 16.18 -4.49
C TRP A 153 -23.22 16.59 -3.39
N LYS A 154 -23.57 16.29 -2.14
CA LYS A 154 -22.76 16.50 -0.93
C LYS A 154 -22.63 15.24 -0.07
N GLY A 155 -23.20 14.13 -0.52
CA GLY A 155 -23.11 12.84 0.15
C GLY A 155 -21.87 12.03 -0.29
N PRO A 156 -21.85 10.72 0.01
CA PRO A 156 -20.73 9.82 -0.21
C PRO A 156 -20.11 9.87 -1.61
N ARG A 157 -18.79 9.66 -1.65
CA ARG A 157 -17.99 9.37 -2.84
C ARG A 157 -16.92 8.31 -2.52
N PRO A 158 -17.31 7.05 -2.20
CA PRO A 158 -16.41 6.04 -1.62
C PRO A 158 -15.16 5.71 -2.44
N PHE A 159 -15.22 5.93 -3.77
CA PHE A 159 -14.10 5.69 -4.69
C PHE A 159 -13.44 6.97 -5.21
N ASP A 160 -13.81 8.18 -4.77
CA ASP A 160 -13.01 9.36 -5.13
C ASP A 160 -11.66 9.34 -4.38
N PRO A 161 -10.54 9.77 -4.99
CA PRO A 161 -9.29 9.98 -4.26
C PRO A 161 -9.46 11.00 -3.13
N LEU A 162 -8.74 10.79 -2.02
CA LEU A 162 -8.85 11.63 -0.83
C LEU A 162 -8.52 13.10 -1.12
N PRO A 163 -9.23 14.09 -0.55
CA PRO A 163 -8.96 15.51 -0.79
C PRO A 163 -7.49 15.89 -0.50
N GLY A 164 -6.85 16.56 -1.45
CA GLY A 164 -5.43 16.91 -1.41
C GLY A 164 -4.47 15.81 -1.88
N THR A 165 -4.96 14.66 -2.39
CA THR A 165 -4.13 13.64 -3.04
C THR A 165 -4.11 13.82 -4.57
N PRO A 166 -3.06 13.38 -5.28
CA PRO A 166 -3.00 13.49 -6.74
C PRO A 166 -4.16 12.74 -7.41
N GLY A 167 -5.09 13.50 -8.00
CA GLY A 167 -6.28 12.96 -8.66
C GLY A 167 -7.61 13.23 -7.94
N ASP A 168 -7.63 13.97 -6.83
CA ASP A 168 -8.87 14.36 -6.13
C ASP A 168 -9.84 15.24 -6.97
N GLU A 169 -9.29 16.00 -7.93
CA GLU A 169 -10.04 16.66 -9.01
C GLU A 169 -10.77 15.66 -9.94
N ILE A 170 -10.23 14.45 -10.11
CA ILE A 170 -10.74 13.41 -11.02
C ILE A 170 -11.63 12.44 -10.25
N ALA A 171 -12.93 12.59 -10.45
CA ALA A 171 -13.93 11.66 -9.95
C ALA A 171 -13.69 10.23 -10.47
N THR A 172 -13.71 9.25 -9.58
CA THR A 172 -13.77 7.84 -10.01
C THR A 172 -15.21 7.50 -10.36
N ILE A 173 -15.42 7.01 -11.58
CA ILE A 173 -16.75 6.75 -12.13
C ILE A 173 -16.77 5.30 -12.58
N VAL A 174 -17.69 4.48 -12.07
CA VAL A 174 -17.82 3.08 -12.52
C VAL A 174 -18.45 3.01 -13.91
N ASP A 175 -18.05 2.04 -14.73
CA ASP A 175 -18.61 1.81 -16.08
C ASP A 175 -20.01 1.19 -16.05
N GLY A 176 -20.55 0.85 -14.87
CA GLY A 176 -21.87 0.25 -14.77
C GLY A 176 -22.16 -0.37 -13.42
N TYR A 177 -23.30 -1.05 -13.36
CA TYR A 177 -23.81 -1.72 -12.16
C TYR A 177 -24.14 -3.17 -12.47
N ASP A 178 -23.70 -4.06 -11.60
CA ASP A 178 -23.88 -5.50 -11.70
C ASP A 178 -24.80 -5.98 -10.58
N PHE A 179 -25.76 -6.84 -10.92
CA PHE A 179 -26.78 -7.35 -10.00
C PHE A 179 -26.53 -8.83 -9.73
N ASP A 180 -25.86 -9.14 -8.63
CA ASP A 180 -25.56 -10.49 -8.16
C ASP A 180 -26.52 -10.84 -7.02
N ILE A 181 -27.81 -10.94 -7.36
CA ILE A 181 -28.90 -11.07 -6.38
C ILE A 181 -29.14 -12.54 -6.10
N GLU A 182 -28.61 -13.03 -4.97
CA GLU A 182 -28.67 -14.43 -4.56
C GLU A 182 -29.90 -14.78 -3.70
N HIS A 183 -30.67 -13.78 -3.25
CA HIS A 183 -31.87 -13.95 -2.42
C HIS A 183 -33.13 -13.41 -3.10
N PRO A 184 -34.28 -14.11 -3.03
CA PRO A 184 -35.50 -13.72 -3.73
C PRO A 184 -36.19 -12.53 -3.03
N ASP A 185 -36.74 -11.60 -3.82
CA ASP A 185 -37.58 -10.53 -3.29
C ASP A 185 -38.99 -11.02 -2.92
N THR A 186 -39.73 -10.15 -2.23
CA THR A 186 -41.13 -10.37 -1.84
C THR A 186 -42.11 -9.49 -2.62
N ASP A 187 -41.67 -8.76 -3.65
CA ASP A 187 -42.47 -7.79 -4.39
C ASP A 187 -42.64 -8.09 -5.90
N ASN A 188 -42.09 -9.20 -6.38
CA ASN A 188 -42.02 -9.61 -7.80
C ASN A 188 -41.09 -8.70 -8.62
N SER A 189 -39.93 -8.40 -8.02
CA SER A 189 -38.86 -7.53 -8.51
C SER A 189 -39.28 -6.10 -8.87
N VAL A 190 -40.36 -5.59 -8.29
CA VAL A 190 -40.86 -4.23 -8.55
C VAL A 190 -39.82 -3.17 -8.12
N GLY A 191 -39.17 -3.35 -6.98
CA GLY A 191 -38.05 -2.52 -6.53
C GLY A 191 -36.86 -2.55 -7.50
N TYR A 192 -36.35 -3.74 -7.84
CA TYR A 192 -35.20 -3.87 -8.74
C TYR A 192 -35.48 -3.41 -10.17
N ILE A 193 -36.66 -3.72 -10.73
CA ILE A 193 -37.05 -3.27 -12.07
C ILE A 193 -37.15 -1.74 -12.11
N ALA A 194 -37.67 -1.11 -11.06
CA ALA A 194 -37.68 0.34 -10.93
C ALA A 194 -36.25 0.92 -10.85
N MET A 195 -35.39 0.31 -10.02
CA MET A 195 -33.98 0.68 -9.85
C MET A 195 -33.19 0.64 -11.16
N ILE A 196 -33.25 -0.46 -11.91
CA ILE A 196 -32.53 -0.62 -13.18
C ILE A 196 -33.04 0.39 -14.22
N ASN A 197 -34.36 0.55 -14.36
CA ASN A 197 -34.91 1.53 -15.30
C ASN A 197 -34.55 2.97 -14.90
N ARG A 198 -34.43 3.26 -13.60
CA ARG A 198 -33.95 4.56 -13.09
C ARG A 198 -32.47 4.80 -13.39
N LEU A 199 -31.59 3.82 -13.18
CA LEU A 199 -30.18 3.90 -13.58
C LEU A 199 -30.05 4.13 -15.09
N ARG A 200 -30.78 3.37 -15.91
CA ARG A 200 -30.83 3.56 -17.37
C ARG A 200 -31.30 4.95 -17.79
N SER A 201 -32.19 5.59 -17.03
CA SER A 201 -32.64 6.97 -17.31
C SER A 201 -31.56 8.05 -17.10
N TYR A 202 -30.50 7.73 -16.35
CA TYR A 202 -29.35 8.61 -16.14
C TYR A 202 -28.21 8.40 -17.16
N PHE A 203 -28.17 7.26 -17.85
CA PHE A 203 -27.10 6.93 -18.79
C PHE A 203 -27.20 7.83 -20.03
N PRO A 204 -26.15 8.62 -20.38
CA PRO A 204 -26.21 9.48 -21.56
C PRO A 204 -26.43 8.68 -22.86
N THR A 205 -27.16 9.24 -23.82
CA THR A 205 -27.42 8.59 -25.11
C THR A 205 -26.11 8.25 -25.84
N GLY A 206 -25.90 6.96 -26.16
CA GLY A 206 -24.67 6.48 -26.79
C GLY A 206 -23.47 6.33 -25.84
N SER A 207 -23.68 6.41 -24.52
CA SER A 207 -22.66 6.08 -23.53
C SER A 207 -22.41 4.57 -23.43
N ASN A 208 -21.26 4.22 -22.87
CA ASN A 208 -20.83 2.82 -22.64
C ASN A 208 -21.15 2.33 -21.21
N TYR A 209 -22.19 2.88 -20.56
CA TYR A 209 -22.60 2.43 -19.22
C TYR A 209 -23.38 1.12 -19.30
N LEU A 210 -22.99 0.15 -18.48
CA LEU A 210 -23.53 -1.21 -18.49
C LEU A 210 -24.49 -1.48 -17.33
N ILE A 211 -25.49 -2.31 -17.57
CA ILE A 211 -26.20 -3.07 -16.53
C ILE A 211 -25.93 -4.56 -16.77
N THR A 212 -25.40 -5.26 -15.77
CA THR A 212 -25.16 -6.71 -15.82
C THR A 212 -25.80 -7.42 -14.63
N GLY A 213 -25.82 -8.75 -14.62
CA GLY A 213 -26.24 -9.51 -13.45
C GLY A 213 -26.01 -11.02 -13.58
N ALA A 214 -25.99 -11.72 -12.46
CA ALA A 214 -25.46 -13.08 -12.34
C ALA A 214 -26.46 -14.09 -11.75
N PRO A 215 -27.55 -14.44 -12.49
CA PRO A 215 -28.49 -15.47 -12.05
C PRO A 215 -27.81 -16.84 -11.98
N GLN A 216 -28.35 -17.77 -11.18
CA GLN A 216 -27.89 -19.16 -11.17
C GLN A 216 -28.35 -19.92 -12.42
N CYS A 217 -27.81 -21.12 -12.67
CA CYS A 217 -28.10 -21.84 -13.91
C CYS A 217 -29.55 -22.35 -14.04
N VAL A 218 -30.39 -22.28 -13.00
CA VAL A 218 -31.81 -22.67 -13.09
C VAL A 218 -32.58 -21.65 -13.92
N VAL A 219 -33.23 -22.08 -15.00
CA VAL A 219 -34.06 -21.19 -15.83
C VAL A 219 -35.39 -20.90 -15.14
N ASN A 220 -35.80 -19.63 -15.19
CA ASN A 220 -36.72 -19.01 -14.21
C ASN A 220 -36.08 -18.95 -12.81
N ASP A 221 -34.84 -18.45 -12.76
CA ASP A 221 -34.12 -18.11 -11.53
C ASP A 221 -35.01 -17.30 -10.57
N ALA A 222 -35.10 -17.76 -9.32
CA ALA A 222 -36.06 -17.25 -8.34
C ALA A 222 -35.81 -15.80 -7.91
N ASN A 223 -34.59 -15.28 -8.15
CA ASN A 223 -34.15 -13.98 -7.68
C ASN A 223 -34.16 -12.96 -8.82
N MET A 224 -33.79 -13.38 -10.02
CA MET A 224 -33.41 -12.50 -11.13
C MET A 224 -34.29 -12.62 -12.39
N ASP A 225 -35.07 -13.69 -12.56
CA ASP A 225 -35.79 -13.90 -13.83
C ASP A 225 -36.76 -12.75 -14.13
N LEU A 226 -37.53 -12.28 -13.14
CA LEU A 226 -38.45 -11.16 -13.30
C LEU A 226 -37.73 -9.84 -13.61
N MET A 227 -36.58 -9.57 -12.96
CA MET A 227 -35.71 -8.45 -13.34
C MET A 227 -35.30 -8.52 -14.82
N ILE A 228 -34.80 -9.68 -15.27
CA ILE A 228 -34.26 -9.89 -16.61
C ILE A 228 -35.35 -9.73 -17.68
N GLN A 229 -36.58 -10.19 -17.40
CA GLN A 229 -37.74 -9.95 -18.27
C GLN A 229 -38.18 -8.47 -18.25
N GLY A 230 -38.20 -7.84 -17.07
CA GLY A 230 -38.82 -6.52 -16.83
C GLY A 230 -37.93 -5.29 -17.08
N ALA A 231 -36.61 -5.43 -17.03
CA ALA A 231 -35.63 -4.36 -17.21
C ALA A 231 -34.51 -4.75 -18.19
N GLN A 232 -33.85 -3.76 -18.79
CA GLN A 232 -32.82 -3.99 -19.83
C GLN A 232 -31.44 -4.23 -19.21
N PHE A 233 -30.93 -5.45 -19.33
CA PHE A 233 -29.53 -5.81 -19.11
C PHE A 233 -28.73 -5.81 -20.42
N ASP A 234 -27.41 -5.63 -20.33
CA ASP A 234 -26.47 -5.73 -21.47
C ASP A 234 -25.74 -7.08 -21.49
N ILE A 235 -25.39 -7.63 -20.32
CA ILE A 235 -24.72 -8.93 -20.16
C ILE A 235 -25.33 -9.67 -18.96
N ILE A 236 -25.57 -10.96 -19.11
CA ILE A 236 -26.00 -11.88 -18.05
C ILE A 236 -24.87 -12.89 -17.82
N PHE A 237 -24.33 -12.91 -16.61
CA PHE A 237 -23.23 -13.75 -16.14
C PHE A 237 -23.76 -15.01 -15.45
N VAL A 238 -24.47 -15.89 -16.17
CA VAL A 238 -25.15 -17.04 -15.56
C VAL A 238 -24.15 -17.94 -14.82
N GLN A 239 -24.38 -18.17 -13.51
CA GLN A 239 -23.54 -18.98 -12.65
C GLN A 239 -23.79 -20.48 -12.93
N TYR A 240 -22.94 -21.11 -13.74
CA TYR A 240 -23.04 -22.53 -14.10
C TYR A 240 -22.24 -23.46 -13.17
N TYR A 241 -22.32 -23.19 -11.87
CA TYR A 241 -21.71 -23.94 -10.77
C TYR A 241 -22.68 -23.97 -9.57
N ASN A 242 -22.31 -24.68 -8.49
CA ASN A 242 -23.07 -24.91 -7.26
C ASN A 242 -24.42 -25.65 -7.40
N THR A 243 -25.13 -25.53 -8.53
CA THR A 243 -26.36 -26.27 -8.83
C THR A 243 -26.11 -27.39 -9.86
N ASN A 244 -26.29 -28.64 -9.44
CA ASN A 244 -26.20 -29.81 -10.33
C ASN A 244 -27.46 -29.95 -11.19
N GLY A 245 -27.30 -30.37 -12.45
CA GLY A 245 -28.38 -30.49 -13.43
C GLY A 245 -28.39 -29.39 -14.47
N CYS A 246 -27.73 -28.24 -14.21
CA CYS A 246 -27.63 -27.15 -15.17
C CYS A 246 -26.21 -26.60 -15.37
N SER A 247 -25.21 -27.14 -14.68
CA SER A 247 -23.82 -26.64 -14.64
C SER A 247 -22.99 -26.96 -15.90
N VAL A 248 -21.82 -26.33 -16.05
CA VAL A 248 -20.84 -26.74 -17.08
C VAL A 248 -20.32 -28.15 -16.82
N ARG A 249 -20.23 -28.57 -15.54
CA ARG A 249 -19.81 -29.94 -15.18
C ARG A 249 -20.82 -30.99 -15.68
N ASP A 250 -22.12 -30.68 -15.68
CA ASP A 250 -23.14 -31.53 -16.31
C ASP A 250 -22.87 -31.68 -17.82
N TRP A 251 -22.57 -30.56 -18.52
CA TRP A 251 -22.23 -30.59 -19.95
C TRP A 251 -21.02 -31.47 -20.23
N VAL A 252 -19.90 -31.23 -19.55
CA VAL A 252 -18.64 -31.95 -19.73
C VAL A 252 -18.81 -33.45 -19.44
N THR A 253 -19.64 -33.80 -18.47
CA THR A 253 -19.93 -35.19 -18.10
C THR A 253 -20.79 -35.92 -19.13
N LEU A 254 -21.76 -35.23 -19.74
CA LEU A 254 -22.62 -35.79 -20.80
C LEU A 254 -21.96 -35.79 -22.19
N ASN A 255 -20.96 -34.94 -22.44
CA ASN A 255 -20.39 -34.70 -23.78
C ASN A 255 -18.90 -35.12 -23.97
N PRO A 256 -18.41 -36.25 -23.41
CA PRO A 256 -16.98 -36.60 -23.44
C PRO A 256 -16.43 -36.91 -24.85
N ASN A 257 -17.29 -37.06 -25.86
CA ASN A 257 -16.90 -37.29 -27.25
C ASN A 257 -17.08 -36.07 -28.17
N TYR A 258 -17.58 -34.92 -27.68
CA TYR A 258 -17.89 -33.75 -28.53
C TYR A 258 -16.68 -33.30 -29.37
N ALA A 259 -15.48 -33.32 -28.80
CA ALA A 259 -14.23 -32.99 -29.48
C ALA A 259 -13.90 -33.87 -30.70
N LYS A 260 -14.58 -35.02 -30.86
CA LYS A 260 -14.45 -35.94 -32.00
C LYS A 260 -15.68 -35.90 -32.93
N THR A 261 -16.86 -35.62 -32.40
CA THR A 261 -18.14 -35.71 -33.14
C THR A 261 -18.68 -34.38 -33.63
N GLY A 262 -18.43 -33.28 -32.91
CA GLY A 262 -19.13 -32.00 -33.10
C GLY A 262 -20.61 -32.04 -32.74
N VAL A 263 -21.08 -33.11 -32.08
CA VAL A 263 -22.49 -33.37 -31.75
C VAL A 263 -22.65 -33.53 -30.24
N GLU A 264 -23.57 -32.76 -29.65
CA GLU A 264 -23.94 -32.89 -28.23
C GLU A 264 -24.80 -34.14 -27.99
N THR A 265 -24.57 -34.80 -26.86
CA THR A 265 -25.35 -35.96 -26.41
C THR A 265 -26.75 -35.52 -26.00
N THR A 266 -27.79 -36.23 -26.46
CA THR A 266 -29.16 -36.05 -25.98
C THR A 266 -29.22 -36.25 -24.46
N VAL A 267 -29.63 -35.21 -23.73
CA VAL A 267 -29.76 -35.28 -22.27
C VAL A 267 -30.79 -36.36 -21.87
N PRO A 268 -30.50 -37.25 -20.91
CA PRO A 268 -31.43 -38.27 -20.47
C PRO A 268 -32.78 -37.72 -19.97
N SER A 269 -33.87 -38.43 -20.25
CA SER A 269 -35.18 -38.10 -19.68
C SER A 269 -35.12 -38.19 -18.15
N GLY A 270 -35.58 -37.14 -17.45
CA GLY A 270 -35.51 -37.04 -15.99
C GLY A 270 -34.17 -36.55 -15.43
N TYR A 271 -33.20 -36.14 -16.26
CA TYR A 271 -32.00 -35.44 -15.77
C TYR A 271 -32.41 -34.12 -15.08
N PRO A 272 -31.88 -33.80 -13.87
CA PRO A 272 -32.28 -32.59 -13.16
C PRO A 272 -32.10 -31.33 -14.01
N PHE A 273 -33.08 -30.41 -13.95
CA PHE A 273 -33.17 -29.17 -14.74
C PHE A 273 -33.05 -29.28 -16.28
N GLY A 274 -32.93 -30.48 -16.84
CA GLY A 274 -32.78 -30.71 -18.28
C GLY A 274 -31.33 -30.63 -18.81
N GLY A 275 -30.33 -30.65 -17.94
CA GLY A 275 -28.92 -30.52 -18.34
C GLY A 275 -28.46 -29.07 -18.50
N PHE A 276 -27.22 -28.89 -18.96
CA PHE A 276 -26.58 -27.58 -19.11
C PHE A 276 -27.47 -26.57 -19.85
N SER A 277 -27.87 -25.51 -19.16
CA SER A 277 -29.10 -24.79 -19.46
C SER A 277 -28.93 -23.61 -20.42
N TYR A 278 -27.74 -23.38 -21.00
CA TYR A 278 -27.46 -22.20 -21.85
C TYR A 278 -28.48 -21.98 -22.97
N ASN A 279 -28.91 -23.04 -23.67
CA ASN A 279 -29.93 -22.93 -24.72
C ASN A 279 -31.33 -22.58 -24.17
N ALA A 280 -31.65 -23.02 -22.95
CA ALA A 280 -32.90 -22.67 -22.28
C ALA A 280 -32.85 -21.22 -21.73
N TRP A 281 -31.71 -20.78 -21.20
CA TRP A 281 -31.45 -19.38 -20.84
C TRP A 281 -31.52 -18.44 -22.04
N LEU A 282 -30.91 -18.82 -23.17
CA LEU A 282 -30.99 -18.08 -24.43
C LEU A 282 -32.45 -17.90 -24.88
N LYS A 283 -33.25 -18.96 -24.81
CA LYS A 283 -34.70 -18.92 -25.08
C LYS A 283 -35.46 -18.04 -24.06
N ARG A 284 -35.05 -18.03 -22.78
CA ARG A 284 -35.69 -17.22 -21.73
C ARG A 284 -35.39 -15.74 -21.87
N ILE A 285 -34.15 -15.33 -22.16
CA ILE A 285 -33.84 -13.92 -22.42
C ILE A 285 -34.49 -13.44 -23.71
N GLN A 286 -34.59 -14.29 -24.75
CA GLN A 286 -35.24 -13.97 -26.03
C GLN A 286 -36.79 -14.09 -26.00
N ALA A 287 -37.41 -14.37 -24.84
CA ALA A 287 -38.85 -14.53 -24.74
C ALA A 287 -39.63 -13.26 -25.15
N SER A 288 -40.85 -13.45 -25.68
CA SER A 288 -41.71 -12.33 -26.09
C SER A 288 -42.02 -11.42 -24.90
N GLY A 289 -41.80 -10.11 -25.06
CA GLY A 289 -41.95 -9.11 -24.01
C GLY A 289 -40.66 -8.79 -23.23
N SER A 290 -39.68 -9.70 -23.19
CA SER A 290 -38.41 -9.52 -22.49
C SER A 290 -37.68 -8.25 -22.92
N LYS A 291 -37.29 -7.42 -21.93
CA LYS A 291 -36.42 -6.25 -22.17
C LYS A 291 -34.97 -6.67 -22.47
N SER A 292 -34.51 -7.79 -21.93
CA SER A 292 -33.12 -8.28 -22.07
C SER A 292 -32.88 -9.21 -23.27
N LYS A 293 -33.79 -9.26 -24.25
CA LYS A 293 -33.65 -10.09 -25.47
C LYS A 293 -32.38 -9.88 -26.30
N ASN A 294 -31.76 -8.71 -26.17
CA ASN A 294 -30.50 -8.35 -26.83
C ASN A 294 -29.26 -8.57 -25.95
N ALA A 295 -29.43 -8.90 -24.67
CA ALA A 295 -28.34 -9.07 -23.72
C ALA A 295 -27.40 -10.20 -24.17
N LYS A 296 -26.12 -10.04 -23.84
CA LYS A 296 -25.11 -11.07 -23.99
C LYS A 296 -25.22 -12.11 -22.88
N LEU A 297 -25.06 -13.37 -23.23
CA LEU A 297 -25.16 -14.51 -22.32
C LEU A 297 -23.75 -15.09 -22.16
N SER A 298 -23.19 -14.93 -20.97
CA SER A 298 -21.84 -15.37 -20.61
C SER A 298 -21.90 -16.63 -19.76
N ILE A 299 -20.85 -17.47 -19.84
CA ILE A 299 -20.75 -18.72 -19.09
C ILE A 299 -19.93 -18.47 -17.81
N GLY A 300 -20.62 -18.35 -16.67
CA GLY A 300 -20.01 -18.25 -15.34
C GLY A 300 -19.48 -19.59 -14.83
N ILE A 301 -18.22 -19.62 -14.42
CA ILE A 301 -17.54 -20.80 -13.84
C ILE A 301 -16.66 -20.42 -12.63
N LEU A 302 -16.35 -21.41 -11.79
CA LEU A 302 -15.34 -21.25 -10.73
C LEU A 302 -13.94 -21.08 -11.33
N GLY A 303 -13.14 -20.19 -10.74
CA GLY A 303 -11.73 -19.97 -11.08
C GLY A 303 -10.77 -21.02 -10.49
N GLU A 304 -11.24 -21.79 -9.50
CA GLU A 304 -10.45 -22.79 -8.77
C GLU A 304 -9.99 -23.98 -9.61
N ALA A 305 -8.89 -24.61 -9.21
CA ALA A 305 -8.35 -25.82 -9.84
C ALA A 305 -9.08 -27.09 -9.35
N THR A 306 -9.52 -27.94 -10.29
CA THR A 306 -10.09 -29.27 -9.97
C THR A 306 -9.07 -30.16 -9.27
N GLU A 307 -9.45 -30.80 -8.16
CA GLU A 307 -8.60 -31.75 -7.44
C GLU A 307 -8.38 -33.06 -8.24
N ALA A 308 -7.19 -33.65 -8.12
CA ALA A 308 -6.78 -34.79 -8.94
C ALA A 308 -7.64 -36.05 -8.69
N GLY A 309 -8.56 -36.33 -9.63
CA GLY A 309 -9.49 -37.45 -9.57
C GLY A 309 -10.90 -37.09 -9.07
N VAL A 310 -11.12 -35.84 -8.64
CA VAL A 310 -12.44 -35.33 -8.22
C VAL A 310 -13.20 -34.80 -9.44
N LYS A 311 -14.53 -34.94 -9.43
CA LYS A 311 -15.44 -34.29 -10.41
C LYS A 311 -16.43 -33.42 -9.66
N ASP A 312 -16.01 -32.20 -9.36
CA ASP A 312 -16.80 -31.13 -8.77
C ASP A 312 -17.22 -30.10 -9.85
N PHE A 313 -17.79 -28.97 -9.44
CA PHE A 313 -18.17 -27.88 -10.36
C PHE A 313 -16.97 -27.16 -11.01
N ARG A 314 -15.73 -27.39 -10.56
CA ARG A 314 -14.52 -26.79 -11.14
C ARG A 314 -14.20 -27.49 -12.46
N VAL A 315 -13.70 -26.77 -13.44
CA VAL A 315 -13.45 -27.29 -14.80
C VAL A 315 -12.13 -26.81 -15.37
N SER A 316 -11.45 -27.67 -16.13
CA SER A 316 -10.18 -27.36 -16.76
C SER A 316 -10.34 -26.70 -18.14
N SER A 317 -9.31 -25.99 -18.58
CA SER A 317 -9.24 -25.39 -19.92
C SER A 317 -9.39 -26.39 -21.07
N ASP A 318 -9.01 -27.66 -20.88
CA ASP A 318 -9.16 -28.70 -21.90
C ASP A 318 -10.63 -29.17 -22.00
N GLU A 319 -11.36 -29.18 -20.88
CA GLU A 319 -12.80 -29.50 -20.82
C GLU A 319 -13.67 -28.34 -21.34
N LEU A 320 -13.20 -27.10 -21.19
CA LEU A 320 -13.87 -25.90 -21.73
C LEU A 320 -13.71 -25.72 -23.24
N LYS A 321 -12.61 -26.21 -23.84
CA LYS A 321 -12.37 -26.05 -25.28
C LYS A 321 -13.50 -26.62 -26.17
N PRO A 322 -14.02 -27.84 -25.95
CA PRO A 322 -15.17 -28.36 -26.70
C PRO A 322 -16.46 -27.54 -26.50
N LEU A 323 -16.71 -27.06 -25.28
CA LEU A 323 -17.86 -26.19 -24.96
C LEU A 323 -17.78 -24.86 -25.71
N ILE A 324 -16.58 -24.25 -25.76
CA ILE A 324 -16.31 -23.04 -26.54
C ILE A 324 -16.51 -23.31 -28.04
N ASP A 325 -16.01 -24.43 -28.57
CA ASP A 325 -16.18 -24.77 -29.98
C ASP A 325 -17.67 -24.91 -30.38
N ALA A 326 -18.53 -25.41 -29.47
CA ALA A 326 -19.98 -25.48 -29.62
C ALA A 326 -20.70 -24.12 -29.51
N TYR A 327 -20.58 -23.43 -28.37
CA TYR A 327 -21.48 -22.32 -28.01
C TYR A 327 -21.06 -20.95 -28.53
N PHE A 328 -19.78 -20.76 -28.89
CA PHE A 328 -19.20 -19.45 -29.23
C PHE A 328 -19.95 -18.70 -30.36
N CYS A 329 -20.49 -19.43 -31.34
CA CYS A 329 -21.15 -18.82 -32.50
C CYS A 329 -22.61 -18.40 -32.29
N HIS A 330 -23.20 -18.62 -31.11
CA HIS A 330 -24.52 -18.07 -30.80
C HIS A 330 -24.48 -16.53 -30.82
N LYS A 331 -25.46 -15.88 -31.45
CA LYS A 331 -25.50 -14.41 -31.62
C LYS A 331 -25.40 -13.65 -30.29
N ASN A 332 -26.07 -14.16 -29.25
CA ASN A 332 -26.03 -13.61 -27.90
C ASN A 332 -24.82 -14.08 -27.08
N PHE A 333 -23.91 -14.93 -27.58
CA PHE A 333 -22.76 -15.38 -26.78
C PHE A 333 -21.91 -14.18 -26.33
N GLY A 334 -21.60 -14.18 -25.04
CA GLY A 334 -20.96 -13.10 -24.28
C GLY A 334 -19.61 -13.45 -23.65
N GLY A 335 -19.02 -14.59 -24.04
CA GLY A 335 -17.77 -15.07 -23.46
C GLY A 335 -17.98 -15.82 -22.13
N PHE A 336 -17.07 -15.59 -21.18
CA PHE A 336 -17.04 -16.26 -19.87
C PHE A 336 -17.08 -15.28 -18.69
N MET A 337 -17.48 -15.76 -17.53
CA MET A 337 -17.35 -15.10 -16.24
C MET A 337 -16.64 -16.03 -15.25
N LEU A 338 -15.78 -15.48 -14.40
CA LEU A 338 -14.98 -16.22 -13.42
C LEU A 338 -15.28 -15.79 -12.00
N TRP A 339 -15.56 -16.78 -11.14
CA TRP A 339 -15.60 -16.64 -9.68
C TRP A 339 -14.35 -17.27 -9.05
N ASP A 340 -13.27 -16.54 -8.77
CA ASP A 340 -13.07 -15.10 -8.95
C ASP A 340 -11.69 -14.82 -9.59
N ALA A 341 -11.31 -13.55 -9.73
CA ALA A 341 -10.02 -13.17 -10.32
C ALA A 341 -8.81 -13.70 -9.53
N VAL A 342 -8.94 -13.90 -8.22
CA VAL A 342 -7.88 -14.37 -7.33
C VAL A 342 -7.73 -15.88 -7.45
N THR A 343 -8.82 -16.65 -7.40
CA THR A 343 -8.77 -18.10 -7.57
C THR A 343 -8.32 -18.48 -8.98
N ALA A 344 -8.83 -17.80 -10.01
CA ALA A 344 -8.38 -17.97 -11.40
C ALA A 344 -6.90 -17.58 -11.60
N GLY A 345 -6.45 -16.49 -10.96
CA GLY A 345 -5.06 -16.04 -11.01
C GLY A 345 -4.07 -17.01 -10.36
N ASN A 346 -4.48 -17.69 -9.27
CA ASN A 346 -3.68 -18.72 -8.60
C ASN A 346 -3.72 -20.08 -9.34
N ASN A 347 -4.74 -20.33 -10.17
CA ASN A 347 -4.90 -21.54 -10.96
C ASN A 347 -4.00 -21.51 -12.22
N LEU A 348 -2.74 -21.92 -12.02
CA LEU A 348 -1.70 -21.91 -13.06
C LEU A 348 -1.57 -23.26 -13.79
N LYS A 349 -1.73 -23.25 -15.11
CA LYS A 349 -1.36 -24.38 -15.99
C LYS A 349 -0.17 -23.97 -16.85
N ASN A 350 0.96 -24.68 -16.72
CA ASN A 350 2.21 -24.36 -17.43
C ASN A 350 2.67 -22.90 -17.27
N GLY A 351 2.40 -22.28 -16.11
CA GLY A 351 2.71 -20.86 -15.84
C GLY A 351 1.69 -19.85 -16.39
N VAL A 352 0.58 -20.30 -16.99
CA VAL A 352 -0.49 -19.46 -17.53
C VAL A 352 -1.69 -19.49 -16.58
N THR A 353 -2.20 -18.33 -16.17
CA THR A 353 -3.38 -18.18 -15.29
C THR A 353 -4.65 -18.70 -15.97
N PHE A 354 -5.68 -19.02 -15.20
CA PHE A 354 -6.89 -19.64 -15.76
C PHE A 354 -7.70 -18.68 -16.64
N GLN A 355 -7.77 -17.39 -16.27
CA GLN A 355 -8.31 -16.35 -17.13
C GLN A 355 -7.55 -16.24 -18.46
N ALA A 356 -6.22 -16.30 -18.44
CA ALA A 356 -5.40 -16.25 -19.65
C ALA A 356 -5.61 -17.50 -20.51
N GLN A 357 -5.74 -18.69 -19.92
CA GLN A 357 -6.08 -19.91 -20.66
C GLN A 357 -7.42 -19.77 -21.40
N ILE A 358 -8.45 -19.23 -20.75
CA ILE A 358 -9.79 -19.04 -21.32
C ILE A 358 -9.77 -17.95 -22.39
N LYS A 359 -9.15 -16.79 -22.14
CA LYS A 359 -8.99 -15.72 -23.11
C LYS A 359 -8.28 -16.21 -24.38
N ASN A 360 -7.23 -17.01 -24.24
CA ASN A 360 -6.53 -17.61 -25.37
C ASN A 360 -7.40 -18.62 -26.14
N LEU A 361 -8.23 -19.43 -25.47
CA LEU A 361 -9.18 -20.33 -26.14
C LEU A 361 -10.27 -19.58 -26.91
N LEU A 362 -10.80 -18.49 -26.34
CA LEU A 362 -11.79 -17.62 -26.99
C LEU A 362 -11.20 -16.91 -28.22
N ASN A 363 -10.04 -16.25 -28.06
CA ASN A 363 -9.34 -15.60 -29.18
C ASN A 363 -8.99 -16.61 -30.29
N ALA A 364 -8.53 -17.81 -29.94
CA ALA A 364 -8.25 -18.88 -30.90
C ALA A 364 -9.52 -19.48 -31.55
N ARG A 365 -10.69 -19.36 -30.90
CA ARG A 365 -11.98 -19.72 -31.49
C ARG A 365 -12.49 -18.65 -32.44
N GLU A 366 -12.31 -17.38 -32.10
CA GLU A 366 -12.67 -16.23 -32.92
C GLU A 366 -11.86 -16.17 -34.21
N ALA A 367 -10.56 -16.51 -34.15
CA ALA A 367 -9.70 -16.60 -35.34
C ALA A 367 -10.17 -17.64 -36.38
N LYS A 368 -11.07 -18.57 -36.01
CA LYS A 368 -11.73 -19.50 -36.96
C LYS A 368 -12.97 -18.88 -37.65
N GLY A 369 -13.50 -17.77 -37.11
CA GLY A 369 -14.77 -17.16 -37.50
C GLY A 369 -16.02 -17.96 -37.10
N CYS A 370 -17.20 -17.39 -37.40
CA CYS A 370 -18.48 -18.08 -37.33
C CYS A 370 -19.23 -18.05 -38.68
N PRO A 371 -20.05 -19.08 -39.00
CA PRO A 371 -20.88 -19.07 -40.19
C PRO A 371 -21.82 -17.86 -40.21
N GLY A 372 -21.77 -17.07 -41.28
CA GLY A 372 -22.61 -15.87 -41.46
C GLY A 372 -22.05 -14.57 -40.88
N ASP A 373 -20.86 -14.58 -40.26
CA ASP A 373 -20.15 -13.33 -39.95
C ASP A 373 -19.69 -12.61 -41.25
N PRO A 374 -19.65 -11.26 -41.29
CA PRO A 374 -19.13 -10.53 -42.44
C PRO A 374 -17.65 -10.83 -42.69
N VAL A 375 -17.26 -11.04 -43.95
CA VAL A 375 -15.87 -11.33 -44.32
C VAL A 375 -15.02 -10.06 -44.25
N THR A 376 -14.22 -9.92 -43.19
CA THR A 376 -13.33 -8.76 -42.96
C THR A 376 -12.12 -8.80 -43.91
N SER A 377 -12.24 -8.16 -45.07
CA SER A 377 -11.20 -8.09 -46.10
C SER A 377 -10.06 -7.12 -45.73
N THR A 378 -9.08 -7.59 -44.95
CA THR A 378 -7.86 -6.82 -44.62
C THR A 378 -6.90 -6.73 -45.81
N SER A 379 -7.11 -5.72 -46.66
CA SER A 379 -6.25 -5.39 -47.81
C SER A 379 -4.86 -4.90 -47.37
N ARG A 380 -3.94 -5.83 -47.15
CA ARG A 380 -2.55 -5.55 -46.77
C ARG A 380 -1.77 -4.97 -47.96
N SER A 381 -1.77 -3.65 -48.11
CA SER A 381 -0.99 -2.95 -49.14
C SER A 381 0.51 -3.14 -48.90
N GLY A 382 1.13 -4.03 -49.68
CA GLY A 382 2.55 -4.35 -49.60
C GLY A 382 3.33 -3.76 -50.77
N THR A 383 3.89 -2.57 -50.60
CA THR A 383 4.85 -1.99 -51.56
C THR A 383 6.20 -2.69 -51.46
N GLY A 384 6.37 -3.78 -52.22
CA GLY A 384 7.64 -4.49 -52.34
C GLY A 384 8.46 -4.01 -53.54
N THR A 385 9.73 -3.68 -53.32
CA THR A 385 10.76 -3.57 -54.36
C THR A 385 12.00 -4.36 -53.89
N PRO A 386 12.54 -5.32 -54.66
CA PRO A 386 13.49 -6.31 -54.12
C PRO A 386 14.95 -6.09 -54.54
N THR A 387 15.90 -6.45 -53.66
CA THR A 387 17.29 -6.78 -54.10
C THR A 387 18.02 -7.76 -53.17
N THR A 388 18.49 -8.86 -53.77
CA THR A 388 19.70 -9.66 -53.46
C THR A 388 20.03 -10.18 -52.04
N MET A 389 20.30 -11.50 -51.97
CA MET A 389 21.00 -12.17 -50.86
C MET A 389 22.52 -11.95 -50.91
N ALA A 390 23.19 -12.07 -49.77
CA ALA A 390 24.64 -12.33 -49.65
C ALA A 390 24.95 -13.15 -48.37
N THR A 391 26.09 -13.87 -48.32
CA THR A 391 26.29 -15.00 -47.40
C THR A 391 27.54 -14.95 -46.51
N THR A 392 27.35 -15.18 -45.21
CA THR A 392 28.23 -15.91 -44.24
C THR A 392 29.57 -15.33 -43.74
N LYS A 393 29.90 -15.78 -42.51
CA LYS A 393 31.21 -15.92 -41.82
C LYS A 393 31.93 -14.69 -41.20
N GLY A 394 32.17 -14.80 -39.87
CA GLY A 394 33.56 -14.85 -39.34
C GLY A 394 34.01 -13.77 -38.34
N CYS A 395 34.26 -14.17 -37.09
CA CYS A 395 35.26 -13.53 -36.20
C CYS A 395 36.62 -14.26 -36.38
N PRO A 396 37.81 -13.67 -36.09
CA PRO A 396 38.27 -13.52 -34.69
C PRO A 396 39.28 -12.38 -34.40
N GLY A 397 39.65 -12.19 -33.11
CA GLY A 397 41.05 -11.87 -32.70
C GLY A 397 41.33 -10.55 -31.95
N ASP A 398 41.67 -10.64 -30.66
CA ASP A 398 42.49 -9.66 -29.91
C ASP A 398 44.00 -9.82 -30.28
N PRO A 399 44.93 -8.91 -29.87
CA PRO A 399 45.64 -9.14 -28.58
C PRO A 399 46.32 -7.92 -27.85
N VAL A 400 46.47 -8.05 -26.51
CA VAL A 400 47.71 -7.79 -25.69
C VAL A 400 48.22 -6.35 -25.35
N THR A 401 48.02 -5.94 -24.07
CA THR A 401 48.97 -5.35 -23.05
C THR A 401 49.83 -4.08 -23.37
N SER A 402 50.53 -3.33 -22.48
CA SER A 402 50.83 -3.40 -21.01
C SER A 402 51.20 -2.03 -20.33
N THR A 403 51.21 -2.03 -18.99
CA THR A 403 51.97 -1.22 -17.97
C THR A 403 52.86 -0.02 -18.40
N SER A 404 52.97 1.11 -17.66
CA SER A 404 53.64 1.17 -16.32
C SER A 404 53.68 2.59 -15.65
N ARG A 405 54.39 2.68 -14.50
CA ARG A 405 54.38 3.64 -13.36
C ARG A 405 54.97 5.07 -13.49
N THR A 406 54.66 5.88 -12.46
CA THR A 406 55.47 6.89 -11.70
C THR A 406 55.74 8.32 -12.22
N GLY A 407 55.62 9.31 -11.31
CA GLY A 407 56.07 10.71 -11.51
C GLY A 407 55.48 11.75 -10.53
N THR A 408 56.04 11.88 -9.32
CA THR A 408 55.98 13.10 -8.46
C THR A 408 57.22 13.98 -8.74
N PRO A 409 57.32 15.29 -8.38
CA PRO A 409 57.08 15.83 -7.02
C PRO A 409 56.63 17.33 -6.89
N THR A 410 56.45 17.80 -5.63
CA THR A 410 56.76 19.14 -5.01
C THR A 410 56.60 20.48 -5.80
N THR A 411 56.29 21.67 -5.26
CA THR A 411 55.95 22.26 -3.91
C THR A 411 55.45 23.72 -4.17
N MET A 412 55.33 24.76 -3.29
CA MET A 412 55.72 25.05 -1.89
C MET A 412 54.94 26.27 -1.34
N ALA A 413 54.93 26.46 0.00
CA ALA A 413 55.04 27.76 0.73
C ALA A 413 53.92 28.84 0.58
N THR A 414 53.68 29.78 1.51
CA THR A 414 54.00 30.01 2.95
C THR A 414 52.86 30.95 3.49
N SER A 415 52.36 30.90 4.73
CA SER A 415 52.90 31.44 6.02
C SER A 415 53.34 32.94 5.94
N THR A 416 53.33 33.78 7.00
CA THR A 416 53.28 33.52 8.46
C THR A 416 52.96 34.81 9.27
N THR A 417 52.13 34.72 10.34
CA THR A 417 52.22 35.50 11.62
C THR A 417 52.15 37.07 11.56
N ILE A 418 52.18 37.88 12.64
CA ILE A 418 52.39 37.70 14.10
C ILE A 418 51.56 38.72 14.94
N ALA A 419 51.51 38.59 16.27
CA ALA A 419 50.80 39.52 17.21
C ALA A 419 51.71 40.74 17.62
N PRO A 420 51.45 41.62 18.65
CA PRO A 420 51.25 41.26 20.08
C PRO A 420 50.44 42.26 21.00
N THR A 421 50.23 41.89 22.29
CA THR A 421 50.25 42.69 23.58
C THR A 421 49.65 44.13 23.71
N THR A 422 49.15 44.69 24.84
CA THR A 422 49.05 44.36 26.30
C THR A 422 48.13 45.37 27.06
N THR A 423 47.65 45.05 28.28
CA THR A 423 47.23 46.01 29.39
C THR A 423 46.02 46.97 29.14
N SER A 424 45.39 47.75 30.05
CA SER A 424 45.19 47.87 31.54
C SER A 424 44.19 49.04 31.84
N SER A 425 43.50 49.28 32.96
CA SER A 425 43.04 48.51 34.15
C SER A 425 42.18 49.40 35.12
N THR A 426 41.33 48.79 35.97
CA THR A 426 40.76 49.34 37.25
C THR A 426 39.72 50.49 37.25
N SER A 427 38.50 50.24 37.77
CA SER A 427 37.84 50.99 38.89
C SER A 427 36.32 50.65 39.06
N THR A 428 35.74 51.01 40.21
CA THR A 428 34.39 50.66 40.76
C THR A 428 33.58 51.96 41.05
N PRO A 429 32.31 52.01 41.59
CA PRO A 429 31.52 50.97 42.30
C PRO A 429 29.97 50.94 42.09
N THR A 430 29.28 50.19 42.97
CA THR A 430 27.87 50.34 43.48
C THR A 430 26.78 49.37 42.97
N THR A 431 26.30 48.54 43.91
CA THR A 431 25.03 47.78 44.03
C THR A 431 24.22 47.36 42.78
N SER A 432 24.00 46.05 42.66
CA SER A 432 22.83 45.44 41.99
C SER A 432 22.38 44.16 42.71
N GLN A 433 21.19 43.64 42.36
CA GLN A 433 20.58 42.45 42.99
C GLN A 433 21.36 41.15 42.70
N PRO A 434 21.21 40.09 43.53
CA PRO A 434 21.71 38.76 43.19
C PRO A 434 21.14 38.30 41.83
N PRO A 435 21.90 37.54 41.02
CA PRO A 435 21.53 37.23 39.65
C PRO A 435 20.22 36.44 39.60
N THR A 436 19.32 36.86 38.72
CA THR A 436 18.04 36.21 38.44
C THR A 436 18.18 34.88 37.67
N TYR A 437 19.41 34.40 37.44
CA TYR A 437 19.74 33.22 36.66
C TYR A 437 20.91 32.43 37.29
N THR A 438 20.88 31.10 37.15
CA THR A 438 22.02 30.19 37.36
C THR A 438 22.55 29.75 35.99
N ILE A 439 23.87 29.61 35.86
CA ILE A 439 24.51 29.12 34.63
C ILE A 439 24.98 27.68 34.82
N ILE A 440 24.62 26.80 33.90
CA ILE A 440 25.02 25.38 33.85
C ILE A 440 25.37 25.05 32.40
N ASP A 441 26.52 24.40 32.18
CA ASP A 441 27.04 24.06 30.84
C ASP A 441 27.04 25.25 29.86
N GLY A 442 27.55 26.39 30.33
CA GLY A 442 27.61 27.66 29.57
C GLY A 442 26.25 28.31 29.28
N THR A 443 25.15 27.70 29.70
CA THR A 443 23.77 28.14 29.39
C THR A 443 23.09 28.75 30.61
N SER A 444 22.39 29.87 30.42
CA SER A 444 21.66 30.58 31.48
C SER A 444 20.25 30.04 31.69
N TYR A 445 19.85 29.87 32.95
CA TYR A 445 18.55 29.36 33.40
C TYR A 445 18.00 30.23 34.52
N PRO A 446 16.74 30.73 34.48
CA PRO A 446 16.21 31.60 35.51
C PRO A 446 16.12 30.89 36.86
N ASN A 447 16.42 31.62 37.93
CA ASN A 447 16.29 31.12 39.29
C ASN A 447 14.81 31.02 39.71
N PRO A 448 14.43 30.02 40.52
CA PRO A 448 13.05 29.83 40.93
C PRO A 448 12.57 31.00 41.82
N PRO A 449 11.39 31.59 41.56
CA PRO A 449 10.88 32.74 42.31
C PRO A 449 10.26 32.39 43.68
N ALA A 450 10.23 31.10 44.05
CA ALA A 450 9.65 30.56 45.27
C ALA A 450 10.30 29.20 45.60
N PRO A 451 10.11 28.63 46.82
CA PRO A 451 10.59 27.29 47.16
C PRO A 451 10.13 26.23 46.15
N THR A 452 11.07 25.46 45.61
CA THR A 452 10.81 24.48 44.55
C THR A 452 10.28 23.16 45.08
N ALA A 453 9.35 22.55 44.34
CA ALA A 453 8.91 21.19 44.62
C ALA A 453 10.07 20.18 44.50
N LEU A 454 10.11 19.19 45.39
CA LEU A 454 11.16 18.18 45.44
C LEU A 454 11.24 17.42 44.10
N GLY A 455 12.45 17.34 43.51
CA GLY A 455 12.66 16.75 42.17
C GLY A 455 12.67 17.75 41.00
N SER A 456 12.42 19.05 41.25
CA SER A 456 12.56 20.10 40.21
C SER A 456 14.01 20.22 39.71
N THR A 457 14.22 20.31 38.39
CA THR A 457 15.57 20.39 37.79
C THR A 457 16.19 21.80 37.87
N PRO A 458 17.49 21.94 38.18
CA PRO A 458 18.21 23.22 38.07
C PRO A 458 18.29 23.79 36.65
N LYS A 459 18.09 22.96 35.61
CA LYS A 459 18.09 23.38 34.19
C LYS A 459 16.70 23.85 33.70
N CYS A 460 15.85 24.34 34.60
CA CYS A 460 14.51 24.79 34.24
C CYS A 460 14.55 26.15 33.54
N LYS A 461 13.84 26.30 32.40
CA LYS A 461 13.84 27.54 31.61
C LYS A 461 12.68 28.49 31.92
N GLN A 462 11.62 28.01 32.58
CA GLN A 462 10.45 28.81 33.01
C GLN A 462 9.85 28.17 34.28
N TRP A 463 9.42 28.99 35.23
CA TRP A 463 8.83 28.53 36.50
C TRP A 463 7.38 28.97 36.63
N HIS A 464 6.48 28.04 37.00
CA HIS A 464 5.11 28.36 37.41
C HIS A 464 5.01 28.35 38.94
N VAL A 465 4.50 29.43 39.52
CA VAL A 465 4.17 29.49 40.96
C VAL A 465 2.73 29.01 41.12
N ILE A 466 2.57 27.82 41.69
CA ILE A 466 1.26 27.20 41.95
C ILE A 466 0.44 28.12 42.87
N LYS A 467 -0.78 28.45 42.45
CA LYS A 467 -1.75 29.23 43.24
C LYS A 467 -2.92 28.37 43.67
N ASN A 468 -3.61 28.80 44.74
CA ASN A 468 -4.79 28.09 45.22
C ASN A 468 -5.87 28.10 44.12
N GLY A 469 -6.30 26.92 43.66
CA GLY A 469 -7.20 26.74 42.51
C GLY A 469 -6.52 26.38 41.18
N ASP A 470 -5.18 26.34 41.07
CA ASP A 470 -4.53 25.68 39.92
C ASP A 470 -4.77 24.17 39.95
N THR A 471 -4.94 23.55 38.78
CA THR A 471 -5.02 22.09 38.61
C THR A 471 -3.98 21.62 37.61
N CYS A 472 -3.51 20.36 37.69
CA CYS A 472 -2.48 19.85 36.79
C CYS A 472 -2.84 20.00 35.29
N PRO A 473 -4.09 19.72 34.84
CA PRO A 473 -4.50 20.00 33.45
C PRO A 473 -4.49 21.49 33.11
N ALA A 474 -4.97 22.37 34.02
CA ALA A 474 -4.99 23.81 33.79
C ALA A 474 -3.58 24.46 33.88
N ILE A 475 -2.60 23.78 34.48
CA ILE A 475 -1.18 24.14 34.35
C ILE A 475 -0.65 23.61 33.02
N ALA A 476 -0.91 22.35 32.65
CA ALA A 476 -0.42 21.74 31.41
C ALA A 476 -0.89 22.48 30.14
N ALA A 477 -2.16 22.89 30.09
CA ALA A 477 -2.72 23.67 28.98
C ALA A 477 -2.06 25.06 28.78
N LYS A 478 -1.39 25.60 29.81
CA LYS A 478 -0.57 26.84 29.68
C LYS A 478 0.79 26.58 29.00
N PHE A 479 1.13 25.32 28.72
CA PHE A 479 2.36 24.87 28.08
C PHE A 479 2.14 24.02 26.81
N GLU A 480 0.89 23.91 26.34
CA GLU A 480 0.59 23.33 25.03
C GLU A 480 0.99 24.27 23.88
N TYR A 481 1.10 23.73 22.67
CA TYR A 481 1.48 24.49 21.48
C TYR A 481 0.34 25.46 21.09
N PRO A 482 0.57 26.79 21.05
CA PRO A 482 -0.49 27.75 20.78
C PRO A 482 -1.06 27.59 19.36
N ASN A 483 -2.38 27.77 19.22
CA ASN A 483 -3.04 27.89 17.93
C ASN A 483 -2.54 29.15 17.16
N PRO A 484 -2.50 29.11 15.81
CA PRO A 484 -2.07 30.25 15.03
C PRO A 484 -3.05 31.43 15.14
N PRO A 485 -2.58 32.67 15.40
CA PRO A 485 -3.43 33.85 15.60
C PRO A 485 -3.96 34.48 14.30
N ALA A 486 -3.64 33.89 13.14
CA ALA A 486 -4.10 34.29 11.82
C ALA A 486 -3.97 33.06 10.87
N PRO A 487 -4.54 33.07 9.65
CA PRO A 487 -4.40 31.96 8.70
C PRO A 487 -2.93 31.61 8.44
N THR A 488 -2.59 30.32 8.41
CA THR A 488 -1.23 29.86 8.10
C THR A 488 -1.06 29.56 6.62
N ALA A 489 0.17 29.67 6.11
CA ALA A 489 0.52 29.02 4.85
C ALA A 489 0.54 27.49 5.03
N LEU A 490 0.45 26.73 3.94
CA LEU A 490 0.66 25.27 4.00
C LEU A 490 2.05 24.95 4.59
N GLY A 491 2.22 23.75 5.13
CA GLY A 491 3.53 23.27 5.59
C GLY A 491 4.12 23.98 6.81
N SER A 492 3.39 24.89 7.46
CA SER A 492 3.67 25.36 8.82
C SER A 492 3.49 24.22 9.83
N THR A 493 4.44 24.06 10.75
CA THR A 493 4.46 22.95 11.72
C THR A 493 3.32 23.06 12.75
N PRO A 494 2.59 21.97 13.04
CA PRO A 494 1.60 21.95 14.13
C PRO A 494 2.25 21.95 15.52
N LYS A 495 3.53 21.58 15.65
CA LYS A 495 4.30 21.61 16.91
C LYS A 495 4.93 23.01 17.16
N CYS A 496 4.23 24.07 16.75
CA CYS A 496 4.74 25.43 16.83
C CYS A 496 4.60 26.02 18.23
N LYS A 497 5.71 26.45 18.83
CA LYS A 497 5.75 27.07 20.16
C LYS A 497 5.48 28.58 20.14
N GLN A 498 5.69 29.24 19.00
CA GLN A 498 5.47 30.67 18.86
C GLN A 498 5.16 31.02 17.40
N TRP A 499 4.05 31.72 17.18
CA TRP A 499 3.64 32.23 15.87
C TRP A 499 3.96 33.71 15.72
N TYR A 500 4.18 34.14 14.48
CA TYR A 500 4.29 35.54 14.08
C TYR A 500 3.35 35.84 12.91
N VAL A 501 2.57 36.91 13.01
CA VAL A 501 1.75 37.40 11.89
C VAL A 501 2.60 38.36 11.04
N ILE A 502 2.83 37.97 9.78
CA ILE A 502 3.60 38.74 8.79
C ILE A 502 2.91 40.08 8.54
N LYS A 503 3.68 41.18 8.53
CA LYS A 503 3.21 42.52 8.16
C LYS A 503 3.60 42.85 6.71
N ASN A 504 2.90 43.81 6.12
CA ASN A 504 3.27 44.28 4.78
C ASN A 504 4.67 44.93 4.83
N GLY A 505 5.59 44.44 4.00
CA GLY A 505 7.01 44.82 4.01
C GLY A 505 7.94 43.97 4.90
N ASP A 506 7.44 43.00 5.67
CA ASP A 506 8.31 42.03 6.36
C ASP A 506 9.05 41.13 5.37
N THR A 507 10.22 40.60 5.78
CA THR A 507 11.00 39.61 5.03
C THR A 507 11.51 38.52 5.98
N CYS A 508 11.73 37.28 5.52
CA CYS A 508 12.22 36.21 6.41
C CYS A 508 13.55 36.53 7.11
N PRO A 509 14.55 37.21 6.50
CA PRO A 509 15.74 37.64 7.23
C PRO A 509 15.41 38.56 8.42
N ALA A 510 14.47 39.51 8.24
CA ALA A 510 14.02 40.39 9.31
C ALA A 510 13.20 39.64 10.38
N ILE A 511 12.34 38.71 9.99
CA ILE A 511 11.57 37.84 10.92
C ILE A 511 12.53 36.93 11.71
N ALA A 512 13.47 36.27 11.04
CA ALA A 512 14.43 35.37 11.66
C ALA A 512 15.31 36.11 12.69
N ALA A 513 15.87 37.26 12.32
CA ALA A 513 16.64 38.11 13.23
C ALA A 513 15.81 38.60 14.42
N LYS A 514 14.54 38.97 14.19
CA LYS A 514 13.58 39.43 15.22
C LYS A 514 13.22 38.36 16.27
N PHE A 515 13.33 37.08 15.92
CA PHE A 515 13.10 35.95 16.84
C PHE A 515 14.38 35.21 17.23
N ALA A 516 15.56 35.74 16.89
CA ALA A 516 16.87 35.17 17.18
C ALA A 516 17.05 33.71 16.67
N VAL A 517 16.45 33.39 15.53
CA VAL A 517 16.53 32.09 14.84
C VAL A 517 17.12 32.26 13.46
N THR A 518 17.60 31.18 12.84
CA THR A 518 18.10 31.22 11.45
C THR A 518 16.95 31.26 10.44
N LYS A 519 17.23 31.78 9.24
CA LYS A 519 16.31 31.64 8.09
C LYS A 519 16.01 30.16 7.79
N THR A 520 17.00 29.28 7.95
CA THR A 520 16.86 27.83 7.78
C THR A 520 15.82 27.25 8.73
N GLU A 521 15.79 27.67 10.00
CA GLU A 521 14.78 27.23 10.97
C GLU A 521 13.37 27.77 10.63
N ILE A 522 13.27 29.04 10.21
CA ILE A 522 11.99 29.60 9.70
C ILE A 522 11.47 28.79 8.51
N ASN A 523 12.33 28.41 7.56
CA ASN A 523 11.97 27.55 6.43
C ASN A 523 11.68 26.09 6.87
N LEU A 524 12.37 25.55 7.88
CA LEU A 524 12.15 24.20 8.42
C LEU A 524 10.77 24.09 9.09
N TRP A 525 10.38 25.11 9.84
CA TRP A 525 9.09 25.17 10.55
C TRP A 525 7.93 25.66 9.68
N ASN A 526 8.21 26.16 8.47
CA ASN A 526 7.24 26.62 7.48
C ASN A 526 7.67 26.19 6.07
N THR A 527 7.53 24.89 5.81
CA THR A 527 8.14 24.21 4.65
C THR A 527 7.66 24.70 3.27
N TYR A 528 6.55 25.45 3.19
CA TYR A 528 6.09 26.11 1.97
C TYR A 528 6.79 27.45 1.70
N ILE A 529 7.34 28.12 2.72
CA ILE A 529 8.16 29.32 2.51
C ILE A 529 9.40 28.89 1.70
N ASN A 530 9.63 29.53 0.56
CA ASN A 530 10.73 29.18 -0.32
C ASN A 530 12.08 29.75 0.21
N MET A 531 13.21 29.23 -0.28
CA MET A 531 14.54 29.68 0.19
C MET A 531 14.87 31.14 -0.17
N ALA A 532 14.15 31.76 -1.11
CA ALA A 532 14.25 33.21 -1.35
C ALA A 532 13.47 34.01 -0.30
N CYS A 533 12.37 33.47 0.23
CA CYS A 533 11.31 34.14 0.97
C CYS A 533 10.55 35.19 0.13
N THR A 534 10.22 34.83 -1.11
CA THR A 534 9.41 35.67 -2.02
C THR A 534 7.92 35.35 -1.99
N ASN A 535 7.51 34.32 -1.22
CA ASN A 535 6.13 33.82 -1.15
C ASN A 535 5.52 33.88 0.26
N ILE A 536 5.91 34.87 1.06
CA ILE A 536 5.22 35.22 2.31
C ILE A 536 4.14 36.28 2.05
N TRP A 537 3.03 36.20 2.76
CA TRP A 537 1.88 37.08 2.59
C TRP A 537 1.58 37.85 3.88
N ALA A 538 1.28 39.15 3.75
CA ALA A 538 0.85 39.95 4.89
C ALA A 538 -0.45 39.40 5.50
N ASN A 539 -0.58 39.53 6.83
CA ASN A 539 -1.65 39.01 7.66
C ASN A 539 -1.73 37.47 7.78
N TYR A 540 -0.75 36.72 7.27
CA TYR A 540 -0.62 35.28 7.54
C TYR A 540 0.28 34.99 8.74
N ALA A 541 -0.03 33.93 9.50
CA ALA A 541 0.79 33.42 10.58
C ALA A 541 1.87 32.45 10.08
N VAL A 542 3.09 32.61 10.59
CA VAL A 542 4.22 31.69 10.37
C VAL A 542 4.86 31.30 11.70
N CYS A 543 5.36 30.07 11.78
CA CYS A 543 5.99 29.55 12.99
C CYS A 543 7.40 30.11 13.14
N VAL A 544 7.72 30.67 14.31
CA VAL A 544 9.03 31.27 14.63
C VAL A 544 9.74 30.58 15.81
N SER A 545 9.17 29.49 16.33
CA SER A 545 9.85 28.58 17.26
C SER A 545 9.21 27.19 17.25
N SER A 546 9.98 26.12 17.08
CA SER A 546 9.55 24.72 17.18
C SER A 546 10.76 23.81 17.50
N PRO A 547 10.57 22.60 18.07
CA PRO A 547 11.63 21.60 18.09
C PRO A 547 12.15 21.28 16.67
N ILE A 548 13.39 20.77 16.58
CA ILE A 548 14.07 20.41 15.34
C ILE A 548 14.24 18.88 15.30
N ALA A 549 13.45 18.24 14.43
CA ALA A 549 13.47 16.85 13.93
C ALA A 549 14.20 15.75 14.74
N GLU A 550 13.45 14.73 15.18
CA GLU A 550 13.98 13.47 15.75
C GLU A 550 13.96 12.29 14.74
N ASP A 551 13.23 12.43 13.63
CA ASP A 551 12.65 11.30 12.88
C ASP A 551 13.58 10.52 11.92
N TYR A 552 14.90 10.75 11.95
CA TYR A 552 15.84 10.13 10.99
C TYR A 552 16.25 8.69 11.34
N TYR A 553 16.12 8.25 12.60
CA TYR A 553 16.41 6.88 13.01
C TYR A 553 15.25 6.33 13.85
N SER A 554 14.64 5.24 13.40
CA SER A 554 13.63 4.52 14.17
C SER A 554 14.31 3.74 15.28
N LEU A 555 14.50 4.39 16.44
CA LEU A 555 14.91 3.77 17.68
C LEU A 555 13.89 2.68 18.05
N VAL A 556 14.30 1.41 17.95
CA VAL A 556 13.46 0.23 18.20
C VAL A 556 13.08 0.18 19.69
N GLY A 557 14.03 0.53 20.55
CA GLY A 557 13.88 0.61 21.99
C GLY A 557 15.24 0.52 22.69
N CYS A 558 15.19 0.30 24.00
CA CYS A 558 16.36 -0.12 24.78
C CYS A 558 16.22 -1.64 25.03
N SER A 559 17.30 -2.42 24.96
CA SER A 559 17.32 -3.84 25.35
C SER A 559 18.06 -4.05 26.66
N THR A 560 17.88 -5.22 27.28
CA THR A 560 18.64 -5.69 28.44
C THR A 560 19.79 -6.60 28.01
N ASP A 561 20.99 -6.45 28.58
CA ASP A 561 22.18 -7.23 28.20
C ASP A 561 23.04 -7.53 29.45
N SER A 562 22.49 -8.34 30.36
CA SER A 562 22.94 -8.48 31.76
C SER A 562 24.35 -9.04 31.95
N GLN A 563 25.16 -8.38 32.79
CA GLN A 563 26.55 -8.73 33.11
C GLN A 563 26.74 -10.10 33.77
N SER A 564 25.68 -10.71 34.31
CA SER A 564 25.70 -12.01 35.01
C SER A 564 26.21 -13.20 34.19
N ALA A 565 26.31 -13.06 32.86
CA ALA A 565 26.83 -14.08 31.96
C ALA A 565 28.35 -13.98 31.68
N ARG A 566 29.06 -12.98 32.21
CA ARG A 566 30.44 -12.63 31.79
C ARG A 566 31.54 -13.37 32.56
N SER A 567 31.79 -14.65 32.23
CA SER A 567 32.94 -15.40 32.76
C SER A 567 33.62 -16.35 31.74
N LEU A 568 34.38 -15.78 30.79
CA LEU A 568 35.76 -16.18 30.40
C LEU A 568 36.26 -15.29 29.24
N PRO A 569 37.60 -15.06 29.08
CA PRO A 569 38.12 -14.10 28.12
C PRO A 569 38.54 -14.74 26.78
N VAL A 570 37.84 -14.39 25.69
CA VAL A 570 38.36 -14.60 24.32
C VAL A 570 38.76 -13.25 23.71
N ARG A 571 39.96 -12.77 24.08
CA ARG A 571 40.63 -11.71 23.31
C ARG A 571 41.28 -12.32 22.07
N MET A 572 40.55 -12.43 20.96
CA MET A 572 41.21 -12.51 19.66
C MET A 572 41.85 -11.14 19.36
N THR A 573 43.13 -11.04 19.71
CA THR A 573 44.00 -9.93 19.32
C THR A 573 44.88 -10.45 18.20
N LEU A 574 44.81 -9.85 17.02
CA LEU A 574 45.79 -10.07 15.95
C LEU A 574 46.29 -8.73 15.39
N PRO A 575 47.53 -8.68 14.87
CA PRO A 575 48.20 -7.42 14.59
C PRO A 575 47.95 -6.90 13.17
N ASN A 576 48.33 -5.63 12.97
CA ASN A 576 48.64 -4.90 11.75
C ASN A 576 48.51 -5.56 10.36
N GLU A 577 48.07 -4.72 9.43
CA GLU A 577 48.28 -4.72 7.96
C GLU A 577 47.11 -5.11 7.04
N LYS A 578 47.17 -4.50 5.85
CA LYS A 578 46.08 -4.44 4.86
C LYS A 578 45.90 -5.76 4.13
N THR A 579 44.65 -6.20 3.96
CA THR A 579 44.08 -6.45 2.62
C THR A 579 42.55 -6.52 2.66
N THR A 580 41.93 -6.38 1.50
CA THR A 580 40.48 -6.48 1.27
C THR A 580 39.98 -7.90 1.51
N MET A 581 38.84 -8.07 2.19
CA MET A 581 38.08 -9.33 2.18
C MET A 581 36.75 -9.16 1.46
N THR A 582 36.49 -10.05 0.49
CA THR A 582 35.21 -10.20 -0.20
C THR A 582 34.34 -11.24 0.49
N PRO A 583 33.00 -11.17 0.37
CA PRO A 583 32.09 -12.03 1.13
C PRO A 583 32.07 -13.47 0.58
N LYS A 584 32.66 -14.42 1.31
CA LYS A 584 32.49 -15.86 1.04
C LYS A 584 32.75 -16.75 2.27
N LEU A 585 31.75 -16.90 3.15
CA LEU A 585 31.50 -18.07 4.02
C LEU A 585 30.30 -17.84 4.98
N CYS A 586 29.07 -17.99 4.48
CA CYS A 586 27.83 -18.06 5.28
C CYS A 586 26.80 -19.01 4.62
N THR A 587 27.23 -20.22 4.27
CA THR A 587 26.39 -21.23 3.57
C THR A 587 26.32 -22.58 4.28
N ASP A 588 27.34 -22.94 5.07
CA ASP A 588 27.56 -24.33 5.52
C ASP A 588 27.56 -24.45 7.05
N ALA A 589 26.40 -24.17 7.66
CA ALA A 589 26.17 -24.30 9.11
C ALA A 589 24.73 -24.75 9.42
N LEU A 590 24.30 -25.86 8.81
CA LEU A 590 23.02 -26.51 9.09
C LEU A 590 23.22 -27.76 9.96
N ILE A 591 22.33 -27.93 10.95
CA ILE A 591 22.04 -29.18 11.68
C ILE A 591 23.21 -29.77 12.49
N PHE A 592 23.21 -29.51 13.81
CA PHE A 592 23.05 -30.57 14.82
C PHE A 592 22.62 -29.97 16.16
N GLY A 593 22.04 -30.78 17.05
CA GLY A 593 21.64 -30.35 18.40
C GLY A 593 22.82 -30.29 19.37
N GLN A 594 22.58 -29.67 20.55
CA GLN A 594 23.52 -29.56 21.68
C GLN A 594 24.83 -28.78 21.43
N ILE A 595 24.74 -27.45 21.46
CA ILE A 595 25.20 -26.59 22.59
C ILE A 595 25.24 -25.14 22.09
N MET A 596 24.18 -24.38 22.39
CA MET A 596 24.26 -22.92 22.43
C MET A 596 24.78 -22.54 23.82
N PRO A 597 25.93 -21.87 23.98
CA PRO A 597 26.41 -21.44 25.28
C PRO A 597 25.41 -20.44 25.90
N GLN A 598 25.02 -20.68 27.15
CA GLN A 598 23.97 -19.93 27.87
C GLN A 598 24.45 -18.54 28.34
N SER A 599 25.13 -17.78 27.48
CA SER A 599 25.85 -16.55 27.84
C SER A 599 26.01 -15.52 26.71
N ALA A 600 25.28 -15.65 25.60
CA ALA A 600 25.38 -14.72 24.47
C ALA A 600 24.50 -13.46 24.62
N ARG A 601 24.97 -12.34 24.05
CA ARG A 601 24.34 -10.99 24.12
C ARG A 601 23.09 -10.84 23.25
N SER A 602 22.30 -9.78 23.52
CA SER A 602 21.19 -9.29 22.69
C SER A 602 21.54 -9.22 21.19
N LEU A 603 22.69 -8.62 20.85
CA LEU A 603 23.29 -8.62 19.51
C LEU A 603 24.69 -9.25 19.59
N PRO A 604 25.00 -10.31 18.82
CA PRO A 604 26.19 -11.12 19.06
C PRO A 604 27.52 -10.52 18.58
N VAL A 605 27.52 -9.61 17.59
CA VAL A 605 28.75 -9.15 16.93
C VAL A 605 29.15 -7.76 17.42
N ARG A 606 30.20 -7.64 18.24
CA ARG A 606 30.76 -6.32 18.63
C ARG A 606 31.62 -5.75 17.49
N MET A 607 31.20 -4.64 16.90
CA MET A 607 32.06 -3.86 16.01
C MET A 607 32.88 -2.84 16.81
N THR A 608 34.19 -2.85 16.58
CA THR A 608 35.12 -1.88 17.18
C THR A 608 35.42 -0.81 16.14
N LEU A 609 35.07 0.45 16.40
CA LEU A 609 35.14 1.53 15.41
C LEU A 609 36.26 2.54 15.74
N PRO A 610 36.90 3.15 14.72
CA PRO A 610 37.94 4.15 14.96
C PRO A 610 37.44 5.29 15.84
N ASN A 611 38.20 5.58 16.91
CA ASN A 611 37.89 6.62 17.90
C ASN A 611 36.53 6.47 18.62
N GLU A 612 35.95 5.26 18.73
CA GLU A 612 34.63 5.02 19.33
C GLU A 612 34.39 5.73 20.70
N LYS A 613 35.42 5.86 21.53
CA LYS A 613 35.35 6.56 22.83
C LYS A 613 35.16 8.09 22.75
N THR A 614 35.34 8.70 21.59
CA THR A 614 35.21 10.16 21.37
C THR A 614 34.34 10.53 20.18
N THR A 615 34.10 9.62 19.23
CA THR A 615 33.32 9.89 18.00
C THR A 615 32.10 8.99 17.80
N MET A 616 31.79 8.06 18.71
CA MET A 616 30.61 7.20 18.54
C MET A 616 29.30 7.99 18.50
N THR A 617 28.45 7.64 17.54
CA THR A 617 27.10 8.17 17.31
C THR A 617 26.21 7.02 16.81
N PRO A 618 24.88 7.15 16.83
CA PRO A 618 23.98 6.18 16.20
C PRO A 618 24.34 5.93 14.75
N LYS A 619 24.52 6.99 13.94
CA LYS A 619 24.90 6.86 12.53
C LYS A 619 26.19 6.07 12.35
N LEU A 620 27.24 6.36 13.12
CA LEU A 620 28.52 5.66 12.99
C LEU A 620 28.39 4.15 13.25
N CYS A 621 27.51 3.74 14.17
CA CYS A 621 27.24 2.32 14.43
C CYS A 621 26.29 1.70 13.39
N THR A 622 25.21 2.38 13.01
CA THR A 622 24.26 1.86 12.00
C THR A 622 24.92 1.67 10.64
N ASP A 623 25.70 2.66 10.19
CA ASP A 623 26.43 2.61 8.92
C ASP A 623 27.43 1.44 8.90
N ALA A 624 28.13 1.21 10.02
CA ALA A 624 29.11 0.13 10.14
C ALA A 624 28.45 -1.25 10.14
N CYS A 625 27.37 -1.45 10.90
CA CYS A 625 26.61 -2.69 10.90
C CYS A 625 25.97 -2.98 9.54
N GLN A 626 25.42 -1.96 8.87
CA GLN A 626 24.80 -2.09 7.55
C GLN A 626 25.84 -2.41 6.47
N ALA A 627 27.01 -1.75 6.49
CA ALA A 627 28.12 -2.05 5.59
C ALA A 627 28.72 -3.46 5.82
N ALA A 628 28.57 -4.01 7.04
CA ALA A 628 28.93 -5.39 7.37
C ALA A 628 27.81 -6.41 7.10
N GLY A 629 26.68 -6.00 6.52
CA GLY A 629 25.59 -6.90 6.09
C GLY A 629 24.60 -7.31 7.20
N TYR A 630 24.63 -6.67 8.37
CA TYR A 630 23.66 -6.90 9.43
C TYR A 630 22.39 -6.07 9.22
N ARG A 631 21.25 -6.56 9.72
CA ARG A 631 19.96 -5.84 9.68
C ARG A 631 19.61 -5.11 10.98
N LEU A 632 20.31 -5.41 12.08
CA LEU A 632 20.21 -4.70 13.36
C LEU A 632 21.56 -4.12 13.77
N ALA A 633 21.53 -2.90 14.32
CA ALA A 633 22.62 -2.28 15.06
C ALA A 633 22.19 -2.00 16.50
N GLY A 634 23.15 -1.86 17.41
CA GLY A 634 22.91 -1.53 18.80
C GLY A 634 24.09 -0.85 19.48
N LEU A 635 23.79 0.02 20.43
CA LEU A 635 24.77 0.82 21.18
C LEU A 635 24.68 0.54 22.67
N GLU A 636 25.76 0.04 23.28
CA GLU A 636 25.93 -0.19 24.73
C GLU A 636 26.96 0.80 25.32
N TYR A 637 26.83 1.11 26.60
CA TYR A 637 27.88 1.76 27.41
C TYR A 637 28.44 3.07 26.81
N GLY A 638 27.57 3.89 26.21
CA GLY A 638 27.87 5.17 25.57
C GLY A 638 28.65 5.08 24.25
N SER A 639 29.38 4.00 23.99
CA SER A 639 30.47 3.99 23.01
C SER A 639 30.72 2.67 22.30
N GLN A 640 29.99 1.59 22.62
CA GLN A 640 30.24 0.27 22.07
C GLN A 640 29.18 -0.11 21.03
N CYS A 641 29.59 -0.40 19.80
CA CYS A 641 28.70 -0.80 18.73
C CYS A 641 28.57 -2.34 18.65
N PHE A 642 27.35 -2.82 18.46
CA PHE A 642 27.00 -4.22 18.27
C PHE A 642 26.06 -4.38 17.07
N CYS A 643 26.12 -5.53 16.39
CA CYS A 643 25.34 -5.83 15.21
C CYS A 643 24.75 -7.25 15.28
N GLY A 644 23.68 -7.48 14.53
CA GLY A 644 23.10 -8.82 14.40
C GLY A 644 22.06 -8.95 13.30
N THR A 645 21.67 -10.20 13.02
CA THR A 645 20.57 -10.57 12.11
C THR A 645 19.29 -10.95 12.85
N ALA A 646 19.28 -10.92 14.18
CA ALA A 646 18.12 -11.06 15.07
C ALA A 646 18.49 -10.54 16.47
N ILE A 647 17.49 -10.30 17.33
CA ILE A 647 17.69 -10.15 18.78
C ILE A 647 17.72 -11.55 19.39
N LEU A 648 18.77 -11.88 20.13
CA LEU A 648 18.99 -13.22 20.67
C LEU A 648 18.54 -13.38 22.13
N ASN A 649 18.37 -14.64 22.55
CA ASN A 649 18.19 -15.10 23.93
C ASN A 649 17.02 -14.46 24.71
N ASN A 650 15.95 -14.09 23.99
CA ASN A 650 14.71 -13.58 24.58
C ASN A 650 14.86 -12.27 25.39
N HIS A 651 15.94 -11.52 25.17
CA HIS A 651 16.17 -10.21 25.79
C HIS A 651 15.18 -9.17 25.27
N GLY A 652 14.08 -8.98 26.01
CA GLY A 652 12.98 -8.09 25.64
C GLY A 652 13.34 -6.60 25.70
N LEU A 653 12.58 -5.81 24.94
CA LEU A 653 12.66 -4.34 24.93
C LEU A 653 12.19 -3.75 26.26
N THR A 654 13.03 -2.92 26.86
CA THR A 654 12.76 -2.05 28.02
C THR A 654 12.57 -0.60 27.56
N THR A 655 11.77 0.16 28.30
CA THR A 655 11.61 1.61 28.12
C THR A 655 12.65 2.44 28.88
N SER A 656 13.50 1.81 29.70
CA SER A 656 14.43 2.49 30.60
C SER A 656 15.82 1.83 30.70
N GLY A 657 16.81 2.64 31.13
CA GLY A 657 18.18 2.22 31.41
C GLY A 657 19.22 2.59 30.34
N CYS A 658 18.79 2.97 29.13
CA CYS A 658 19.66 3.53 28.11
C CYS A 658 19.89 5.04 28.35
N THR A 659 20.80 5.38 29.26
CA THR A 659 20.99 6.73 29.82
C THR A 659 22.40 7.31 29.66
N MET A 660 23.31 6.62 28.95
CA MET A 660 24.68 7.09 28.69
C MET A 660 24.75 7.85 27.35
N PRO A 661 25.17 9.13 27.33
CA PRO A 661 25.31 9.89 26.09
C PRO A 661 26.37 9.32 25.13
N CYS A 662 26.15 9.55 23.83
CA CYS A 662 27.10 9.27 22.77
C CYS A 662 28.27 10.29 22.77
N PRO A 663 29.55 9.89 22.85
CA PRO A 663 30.68 10.82 22.83
C PRO A 663 30.72 11.75 21.60
N GLY A 664 30.38 11.25 20.41
CA GLY A 664 30.30 12.03 19.18
C GLY A 664 28.98 12.78 18.99
N ALA A 665 27.98 12.56 19.85
CA ALA A 665 26.69 13.23 19.80
C ALA A 665 26.06 13.34 21.21
N PRO A 666 26.57 14.21 22.11
CA PRO A 666 26.21 14.20 23.54
C PRO A 666 24.73 14.50 23.88
N GLY A 667 23.92 14.90 22.90
CA GLY A 667 22.46 15.02 23.04
C GLY A 667 21.67 13.72 22.79
N ILE A 668 22.34 12.63 22.39
CA ILE A 668 21.72 11.33 22.08
C ILE A 668 22.28 10.26 23.02
N MET A 669 21.45 9.27 23.40
CA MET A 669 21.88 8.14 24.22
C MET A 669 22.41 6.99 23.36
N CYS A 670 23.52 6.40 23.81
CA CYS A 670 24.22 5.26 23.21
C CYS A 670 24.26 4.08 24.22
N GLY A 671 23.10 3.70 24.74
CA GLY A 671 22.93 2.61 25.70
C GLY A 671 23.14 3.03 27.16
N GLY A 672 23.54 2.07 27.97
CA GLY A 672 23.84 2.22 29.40
C GLY A 672 24.66 1.03 29.91
N SER A 673 24.72 0.85 31.24
CA SER A 673 25.25 -0.39 31.82
C SER A 673 24.23 -1.51 31.62
N ASP A 674 24.61 -2.58 30.92
CA ASP A 674 23.75 -3.72 30.55
C ASP A 674 22.50 -3.31 29.75
N ARG A 675 22.60 -2.21 29.00
CA ARG A 675 21.47 -1.59 28.30
C ARG A 675 21.91 -1.12 26.93
N MET A 676 21.17 -1.53 25.90
CA MET A 676 21.55 -1.32 24.50
C MET A 676 20.43 -0.58 23.75
N ASN A 677 20.70 0.62 23.21
CA ASN A 677 19.77 1.23 22.25
C ASN A 677 19.81 0.41 20.95
N LEU A 678 18.66 -0.03 20.43
CA LEU A 678 18.56 -0.85 19.22
C LEU A 678 18.02 -0.07 18.02
N TYR A 679 18.53 -0.39 16.83
CA TYR A 679 18.22 0.28 15.55
C TYR A 679 18.05 -0.77 14.44
N ARG A 680 16.97 -0.66 13.65
CA ARG A 680 16.77 -1.44 12.42
C ARG A 680 17.43 -0.76 11.22
N LEU A 681 17.99 -1.56 10.32
CA LEU A 681 18.75 -1.13 9.15
C LEU A 681 18.04 -1.51 7.83
N ASP A 682 17.07 -2.42 7.91
CA ASP A 682 16.29 -3.03 6.84
C ASP A 682 14.92 -2.38 6.68
N LYS A 683 14.87 -1.13 6.19
CA LYS A 683 13.60 -0.42 5.89
C LYS A 683 13.00 -0.72 4.51
N TYR A 684 13.73 -1.45 3.65
CA TYR A 684 13.32 -1.75 2.28
C TYR A 684 14.04 -2.98 1.74
N LYS A 685 13.47 -3.59 0.71
CA LYS A 685 14.13 -4.63 -0.09
C LYS A 685 14.83 -3.98 -1.27
N ASP A 686 16.17 -4.00 -1.29
CA ASP A 686 16.92 -3.70 -2.53
C ASP A 686 16.59 -4.78 -3.57
N MET A 687 16.03 -4.36 -4.70
CA MET A 687 15.68 -5.25 -5.82
C MET A 687 16.83 -5.40 -6.81
N GLY A 688 17.91 -4.61 -6.63
CA GLY A 688 19.11 -4.64 -7.43
C GLY A 688 19.20 -3.52 -8.47
N CYS A 689 20.19 -3.64 -9.34
CA CYS A 689 20.44 -2.74 -10.45
C CYS A 689 19.62 -3.13 -11.69
N TYR A 690 19.07 -2.15 -12.40
CA TYR A 690 18.30 -2.35 -13.63
C TYR A 690 18.81 -1.43 -14.76
N ASN A 691 18.58 -1.84 -16.01
CA ASN A 691 18.86 -1.04 -17.20
C ASN A 691 17.71 -0.06 -17.42
N ASP A 692 18.01 1.23 -17.36
CA ASP A 692 17.03 2.31 -17.34
C ASP A 692 17.39 3.37 -18.36
N VAL A 693 17.01 3.15 -19.62
CA VAL A 693 17.29 4.09 -20.73
C VAL A 693 16.15 5.06 -20.91
N SER A 694 16.45 6.28 -21.38
CA SER A 694 15.46 7.36 -21.57
C SER A 694 14.26 7.02 -22.47
N THR A 695 14.41 6.02 -23.35
CA THR A 695 13.36 5.52 -24.26
C THR A 695 12.58 4.32 -23.73
N SER A 696 12.97 3.75 -22.59
CA SER A 696 12.38 2.54 -22.00
C SER A 696 12.62 2.54 -20.48
N ARG A 697 11.93 3.43 -19.77
CA ARG A 697 12.14 3.64 -18.33
C ARG A 697 11.77 2.42 -17.47
N THR A 698 12.57 2.18 -16.44
CA THR A 698 12.37 1.06 -15.49
C THR A 698 11.21 1.34 -14.53
N LEU A 699 11.06 2.59 -14.11
CA LEU A 699 10.01 3.09 -13.22
C LEU A 699 9.27 4.25 -13.88
N GLU A 700 7.96 4.34 -13.64
CA GLU A 700 7.02 5.11 -14.47
C GLU A 700 7.14 6.64 -14.32
N LYS A 701 7.56 7.12 -13.14
CA LYS A 701 7.46 8.54 -12.77
C LYS A 701 8.73 9.07 -12.12
N GLN A 702 9.36 10.07 -12.73
CA GLN A 702 10.37 10.86 -12.01
C GLN A 702 9.69 11.78 -10.98
N ILE A 703 10.22 11.82 -9.76
CA ILE A 703 9.85 12.81 -8.74
C ILE A 703 11.06 13.71 -8.50
N ILE A 704 10.89 15.00 -8.78
CA ILE A 704 11.94 16.00 -8.60
C ILE A 704 11.98 16.40 -7.12
N ILE A 705 13.06 16.03 -6.45
CA ILE A 705 13.27 16.33 -5.03
C ILE A 705 14.07 17.64 -4.92
N PRO A 706 13.60 18.63 -4.12
CA PRO A 706 14.34 19.88 -3.91
C PRO A 706 15.78 19.60 -3.44
N ASN A 707 16.76 20.22 -4.10
CA ASN A 707 18.19 20.03 -3.83
C ASN A 707 18.69 18.57 -3.99
N GLN A 708 18.02 17.70 -4.77
CA GLN A 708 18.44 16.30 -4.98
C GLN A 708 19.93 16.13 -5.36
N ASN A 709 20.49 17.08 -6.11
CA ASN A 709 21.91 17.11 -6.50
C ASN A 709 22.90 17.20 -5.32
N THR A 710 22.44 17.55 -4.12
CA THR A 710 23.25 17.61 -2.89
C THR A 710 22.69 16.80 -1.73
N ILE A 711 21.37 16.53 -1.68
CA ILE A 711 20.75 15.83 -0.55
C ILE A 711 20.30 14.39 -0.84
N LEU A 712 20.23 13.93 -2.09
CA LEU A 712 19.54 12.66 -2.35
C LEU A 712 20.26 11.46 -1.72
N THR A 713 19.49 10.63 -1.03
CA THR A 713 19.83 9.25 -0.65
C THR A 713 18.75 8.31 -1.19
N ARG A 714 18.99 7.01 -1.08
CA ARG A 714 17.99 5.97 -1.35
C ARG A 714 16.69 6.19 -0.59
N GLU A 715 16.80 6.48 0.71
CA GLU A 715 15.67 6.67 1.63
C GLU A 715 14.91 7.96 1.32
N ILE A 716 15.60 9.03 0.93
CA ILE A 716 14.94 10.29 0.55
C ILE A 716 14.16 10.13 -0.76
N CYS A 717 14.66 9.31 -1.71
CA CYS A 717 13.86 8.91 -2.87
C CYS A 717 12.68 8.02 -2.47
N GLN A 718 12.90 6.97 -1.68
CA GLN A 718 11.85 6.07 -1.22
C GLN A 718 10.71 6.82 -0.51
N ASN A 719 11.04 7.70 0.44
CA ASN A 719 10.04 8.47 1.19
C ASN A 719 9.25 9.43 0.27
N ALA A 720 9.86 9.96 -0.78
CA ALA A 720 9.18 10.78 -1.78
C ALA A 720 8.23 9.95 -2.66
N CYS A 721 8.66 8.75 -3.07
CA CYS A 721 7.82 7.79 -3.79
C CYS A 721 6.64 7.29 -2.95
N GLU A 722 6.90 6.89 -1.71
CA GLU A 722 5.87 6.43 -0.76
C GLU A 722 4.83 7.52 -0.50
N LYS A 723 5.27 8.75 -0.24
CA LYS A 723 4.36 9.90 -0.04
C LYS A 723 3.54 10.24 -1.30
N ALA A 724 3.96 9.77 -2.47
CA ALA A 724 3.27 9.91 -3.74
C ALA A 724 2.52 8.62 -4.18
N GLY A 725 2.39 7.62 -3.29
CA GLY A 725 1.61 6.38 -3.50
C GLY A 725 2.37 5.19 -4.09
N TYR A 726 3.63 5.36 -4.51
CA TYR A 726 4.37 4.34 -5.25
C TYR A 726 5.04 3.30 -4.33
N ILE A 727 4.90 2.01 -4.68
CA ILE A 727 5.47 0.87 -3.93
C ILE A 727 6.92 0.52 -4.32
N TYR A 728 7.35 0.91 -5.54
CA TYR A 728 8.74 0.89 -5.96
C TYR A 728 9.28 2.31 -6.04
N SER A 729 10.53 2.45 -5.57
CA SER A 729 11.35 3.64 -5.74
C SER A 729 12.66 3.25 -6.41
N GLY A 730 13.36 4.21 -6.99
CA GLY A 730 14.65 3.95 -7.59
C GLY A 730 15.45 5.19 -7.86
N VAL A 731 16.78 5.05 -7.77
CA VAL A 731 17.73 6.14 -7.89
C VAL A 731 18.64 5.91 -9.09
N GLU A 732 18.55 6.82 -10.06
CA GLU A 732 19.27 6.81 -11.33
C GLU A 732 20.40 7.87 -11.31
N TYR A 733 21.50 7.57 -12.02
CA TYR A 733 22.64 8.44 -12.32
C TYR A 733 23.49 8.95 -11.13
N THR A 734 22.85 9.46 -10.07
CA THR A 734 23.37 9.78 -8.73
C THR A 734 22.27 10.49 -7.94
N HIS A 735 21.51 11.36 -8.61
CA HIS A 735 20.62 12.37 -8.00
C HIS A 735 19.17 12.33 -8.54
N GLN A 736 18.79 11.35 -9.35
CA GLN A 736 17.48 11.32 -10.00
C GLN A 736 16.58 10.28 -9.33
N CYS A 737 15.49 10.72 -8.71
CA CYS A 737 14.52 9.83 -8.08
C CYS A 737 13.38 9.47 -9.05
N TRP A 738 13.14 8.18 -9.20
CA TRP A 738 12.04 7.61 -9.96
C TRP A 738 11.20 6.68 -9.08
N CYS A 739 9.93 6.57 -9.42
CA CYS A 739 8.91 5.86 -8.66
C CYS A 739 8.00 5.07 -9.61
N GLY A 740 7.48 3.93 -9.17
CA GLY A 740 6.62 3.08 -9.99
C GLY A 740 5.76 2.12 -9.18
N TYR A 741 4.68 1.64 -9.80
CA TYR A 741 3.84 0.56 -9.28
C TYR A 741 4.31 -0.81 -9.79
N GLY A 742 5.14 -0.84 -10.84
CA GLY A 742 5.85 -2.02 -11.33
C GLY A 742 7.30 -1.70 -11.68
N VAL A 743 8.07 -2.74 -12.05
CA VAL A 743 9.47 -2.65 -12.47
C VAL A 743 9.59 -3.21 -13.89
N PHE A 744 9.76 -2.33 -14.87
CA PHE A 744 9.66 -2.67 -16.30
C PHE A 744 11.02 -2.84 -16.99
N GLY A 745 12.11 -2.43 -16.32
CA GLY A 745 13.47 -2.60 -16.82
C GLY A 745 13.98 -4.03 -16.69
N LYS A 746 15.02 -4.37 -17.48
CA LYS A 746 15.74 -5.64 -17.32
C LYS A 746 16.81 -5.50 -16.24
N VAL A 747 16.97 -6.52 -15.39
CA VAL A 747 18.04 -6.60 -14.38
C VAL A 747 19.41 -6.39 -15.03
N ALA A 748 20.28 -5.64 -14.36
CA ALA A 748 21.67 -5.38 -14.72
C ALA A 748 22.62 -5.96 -13.65
N ALA A 749 23.90 -6.10 -13.97
CA ALA A 749 24.90 -6.47 -12.96
C ALA A 749 24.97 -5.38 -11.87
N GLN A 750 24.97 -5.75 -10.59
CA GLN A 750 24.91 -4.79 -9.47
C GLN A 750 26.04 -3.73 -9.52
N SER A 751 27.21 -4.10 -10.03
CA SER A 751 28.36 -3.21 -10.26
C SER A 751 28.11 -2.10 -11.31
N SER A 752 27.08 -2.22 -12.14
CA SER A 752 26.68 -1.17 -13.10
C SER A 752 26.03 0.02 -12.41
N CYS A 753 25.44 -0.18 -11.23
CA CYS A 753 24.90 0.89 -10.39
C CYS A 753 25.95 1.32 -9.37
N SER A 754 26.98 2.03 -9.84
CA SER A 754 28.19 2.39 -9.06
C SER A 754 28.32 3.88 -8.74
N SER A 755 27.41 4.74 -9.21
CA SER A 755 27.37 6.15 -8.80
C SER A 755 27.05 6.26 -7.31
N LYS A 756 27.68 7.20 -6.61
CA LYS A 756 27.40 7.46 -5.19
C LYS A 756 26.21 8.40 -5.02
N CYS A 757 25.45 8.26 -3.93
CA CYS A 757 24.39 9.21 -3.59
C CYS A 757 24.99 10.54 -3.09
N PRO A 758 24.43 11.72 -3.43
CA PRO A 758 24.94 13.01 -2.97
C PRO A 758 24.82 13.22 -1.45
N GLY A 759 23.69 12.81 -0.86
CA GLY A 759 23.40 12.95 0.56
C GLY A 759 24.14 11.93 1.45
N ASP A 760 24.46 10.76 0.92
CA ASP A 760 25.28 9.76 1.61
C ASP A 760 26.23 9.03 0.65
N LYS A 761 27.53 9.31 0.79
CA LYS A 761 28.60 8.80 -0.08
C LYS A 761 29.00 7.34 0.21
N SER A 762 28.36 6.69 1.18
CA SER A 762 28.44 5.23 1.38
C SER A 762 27.47 4.47 0.48
N GLN A 763 26.34 5.09 0.10
CA GLN A 763 25.31 4.48 -0.72
C GLN A 763 25.59 4.59 -2.22
N LEU A 764 25.00 3.67 -2.98
CA LEU A 764 25.00 3.66 -4.45
C LEU A 764 23.63 4.11 -4.99
N CYS A 765 23.63 5.12 -5.87
CA CYS A 765 22.45 5.71 -6.50
C CYS A 765 22.53 5.56 -8.04
N GLY A 766 22.47 4.32 -8.53
CA GLY A 766 22.38 4.05 -9.97
C GLY A 766 23.68 4.30 -10.74
N GLY A 767 23.55 4.71 -12.00
CA GLY A 767 24.64 4.99 -12.94
C GLY A 767 24.10 5.55 -14.27
N SER A 768 24.94 5.68 -15.31
CA SER A 768 24.45 6.05 -16.66
C SER A 768 23.52 4.97 -17.19
N ASP A 769 22.27 5.34 -17.46
CA ASP A 769 21.22 4.43 -17.90
C ASP A 769 21.02 3.25 -16.92
N ARG A 770 21.27 3.47 -15.63
CA ARG A 770 21.19 2.45 -14.57
C ARG A 770 20.52 3.01 -13.33
N ILE A 771 19.60 2.23 -12.78
CA ILE A 771 18.82 2.57 -11.60
C ILE A 771 18.94 1.47 -10.55
N ASN A 772 19.18 1.83 -9.29
CA ASN A 772 18.94 0.89 -8.19
C ASN A 772 17.46 0.96 -7.83
N VAL A 773 16.75 -0.16 -7.93
CA VAL A 773 15.33 -0.25 -7.58
C VAL A 773 15.19 -0.79 -6.15
N MET A 774 14.29 -0.20 -5.38
CA MET A 774 14.01 -0.54 -4.00
C MET A 774 12.50 -0.69 -3.82
N MET A 775 12.09 -1.78 -3.18
CA MET A 775 10.68 -2.10 -2.92
C MET A 775 10.36 -1.91 -1.44
N ARG A 776 9.24 -1.25 -1.15
CA ARG A 776 8.64 -1.28 0.19
C ARG A 776 7.97 -2.65 0.41
N PRO A 777 8.28 -3.40 1.49
CA PRO A 777 7.41 -4.46 1.95
C PRO A 777 6.01 -3.90 2.23
N GLN A 778 4.96 -4.58 1.77
CA GLN A 778 3.60 -4.30 2.21
C GLN A 778 3.19 -5.35 3.24
N SER A 779 2.50 -4.90 4.30
CA SER A 779 2.04 -5.79 5.34
C SER A 779 0.99 -6.76 4.79
N ARG A 780 1.30 -8.06 4.78
CA ARG A 780 0.47 -9.11 4.18
C ARG A 780 -0.10 -10.01 5.27
N SER A 781 -1.41 -10.23 5.27
CA SER A 781 -2.00 -11.30 6.09
C SER A 781 -1.45 -12.66 5.64
N LEU A 782 -0.92 -13.40 6.61
CA LEU A 782 -0.52 -14.81 6.44
C LEU A 782 -1.67 -15.75 6.86
N GLY A 783 -2.72 -15.21 7.48
CA GLY A 783 -3.87 -15.95 7.96
C GLY A 783 -3.71 -16.46 9.39
N CYS A 784 -4.49 -17.49 9.72
CA CYS A 784 -4.56 -18.03 11.08
C CYS A 784 -3.50 -19.11 11.33
N TYR A 785 -2.88 -19.08 12.51
CA TYR A 785 -1.84 -20.00 12.96
C TYR A 785 -2.16 -20.57 14.34
N SER A 786 -1.73 -21.80 14.59
CA SER A 786 -1.72 -22.41 15.93
C SER A 786 -0.74 -21.70 16.85
N ASP A 787 -1.08 -21.48 18.12
CA ASP A 787 -0.13 -20.95 19.11
C ASP A 787 -0.16 -21.71 20.46
N ASP A 788 0.99 -21.79 21.14
CA ASP A 788 1.18 -22.51 22.41
C ASP A 788 1.83 -21.59 23.45
N VAL A 789 1.23 -21.47 24.64
CA VAL A 789 1.74 -20.63 25.74
C VAL A 789 3.15 -21.03 26.19
N ASN A 790 3.56 -22.28 25.95
CA ASN A 790 4.88 -22.82 26.28
C ASN A 790 5.89 -22.70 25.12
N LYS A 791 5.40 -22.45 23.88
CA LYS A 791 6.17 -22.47 22.63
C LYS A 791 5.61 -21.43 21.64
N ARG A 792 5.52 -20.18 22.09
CA ARG A 792 4.88 -19.08 21.35
C ARG A 792 5.45 -18.95 19.93
N THR A 793 4.55 -18.92 18.94
CA THR A 793 4.84 -18.75 17.51
C THR A 793 5.33 -17.33 17.21
N LEU A 794 4.80 -16.34 17.93
CA LEU A 794 5.34 -14.98 18.03
C LEU A 794 5.61 -14.69 19.52
N ARG A 795 6.87 -14.52 19.92
CA ARG A 795 7.25 -14.59 21.34
C ARG A 795 7.01 -13.29 22.12
N TYR A 796 7.03 -12.14 21.46
CA TYR A 796 7.02 -10.84 22.13
C TYR A 796 5.61 -10.25 22.21
N GLN A 797 4.91 -10.51 23.31
CA GLN A 797 3.61 -9.88 23.58
C GLN A 797 3.76 -8.38 23.84
N MET A 798 2.97 -7.55 23.18
CA MET A 798 2.96 -6.10 23.34
C MET A 798 1.83 -5.62 24.24
N THR A 799 2.17 -4.83 25.26
CA THR A 799 1.19 -4.11 26.08
C THR A 799 0.68 -2.89 25.32
N ILE A 800 -0.58 -2.93 24.89
CA ILE A 800 -1.27 -1.83 24.21
C ILE A 800 -2.30 -1.23 25.17
N ALA A 801 -2.27 0.09 25.35
CA ALA A 801 -3.22 0.80 26.20
C ALA A 801 -4.66 0.64 25.67
N ASN A 802 -5.61 0.42 26.57
CA ASN A 802 -7.02 0.17 26.24
C ASN A 802 -7.26 -0.99 25.24
N ALA A 803 -6.34 -1.97 25.13
CA ALA A 803 -6.48 -3.13 24.25
C ALA A 803 -7.82 -3.89 24.39
N ALA A 804 -8.43 -3.87 25.59
CA ALA A 804 -9.73 -4.49 25.84
C ALA A 804 -10.92 -3.82 25.12
N THR A 805 -10.74 -2.61 24.57
CA THR A 805 -11.76 -1.86 23.81
C THR A 805 -11.25 -1.33 22.46
N LEU A 806 -9.93 -1.20 22.27
CA LEU A 806 -9.34 -0.60 21.07
C LEU A 806 -8.50 -1.56 20.21
N MET A 807 -8.29 -2.83 20.62
CA MET A 807 -7.46 -3.73 19.80
C MET A 807 -8.09 -3.95 18.42
N THR A 808 -7.28 -3.81 17.38
CA THR A 808 -7.54 -4.22 15.99
C THR A 808 -6.26 -4.86 15.45
N PRO A 809 -6.30 -5.57 14.30
CA PRO A 809 -5.08 -6.09 13.70
C PRO A 809 -4.16 -4.95 13.29
N ASP A 810 -4.71 -3.81 12.88
CA ASP A 810 -3.98 -2.62 12.44
C ASP A 810 -3.27 -1.92 13.60
N LEU A 811 -3.91 -1.81 14.77
CA LEU A 811 -3.27 -1.33 15.99
C LEU A 811 -2.11 -2.24 16.42
N CYS A 812 -2.26 -3.55 16.25
CA CYS A 812 -1.17 -4.50 16.48
C CYS A 812 -0.05 -4.39 15.41
N ARG A 813 -0.38 -4.35 14.11
CA ARG A 813 0.60 -4.17 13.01
C ARG A 813 1.42 -2.91 13.23
N ASN A 814 0.76 -1.78 13.49
CA ASN A 814 1.43 -0.50 13.75
C ASN A 814 2.28 -0.53 15.03
N THR A 815 1.84 -1.24 16.08
CA THR A 815 2.65 -1.43 17.29
C THR A 815 3.90 -2.29 16.98
N CYS A 816 3.76 -3.43 16.32
CA CYS A 816 4.90 -4.27 15.97
C CYS A 816 5.87 -3.59 14.99
N LEU A 817 5.36 -2.82 14.03
CA LEU A 817 6.15 -2.05 13.07
C LEU A 817 6.93 -0.92 13.75
N THR A 818 6.29 -0.14 14.64
CA THR A 818 7.00 0.87 15.46
C THR A 818 7.95 0.27 16.49
N LYS A 819 7.77 -1.01 16.84
CA LYS A 819 8.72 -1.81 17.64
C LYS A 819 9.71 -2.63 16.80
N GLY A 820 9.82 -2.36 15.50
CA GLY A 820 10.87 -2.92 14.66
C GLY A 820 10.86 -4.45 14.57
N PHE A 821 9.67 -5.04 14.40
CA PHE A 821 9.46 -6.45 14.06
C PHE A 821 9.10 -6.62 12.57
N ILE A 822 9.22 -7.83 11.99
CA ILE A 822 8.70 -8.15 10.64
C ILE A 822 7.42 -9.02 10.64
N TYR A 823 7.01 -9.54 11.79
CA TYR A 823 5.70 -10.18 11.98
C TYR A 823 4.95 -9.55 13.15
N SER A 824 3.62 -9.60 13.01
CA SER A 824 2.65 -9.32 14.06
C SER A 824 1.58 -10.40 14.08
N GLY A 825 0.91 -10.58 15.20
CA GLY A 825 -0.25 -11.43 15.28
C GLY A 825 -1.15 -11.05 16.45
N VAL A 826 -2.44 -11.18 16.26
CA VAL A 826 -3.45 -10.92 17.29
C VAL A 826 -4.03 -12.24 17.79
N GLU A 827 -4.04 -12.42 19.12
CA GLU A 827 -4.62 -13.56 19.84
C GLU A 827 -5.76 -13.10 20.75
N TYR A 828 -6.68 -14.02 21.06
CA TYR A 828 -7.69 -13.89 22.12
C TYR A 828 -8.47 -12.55 22.13
N GLY A 829 -8.77 -12.00 20.95
CA GLY A 829 -9.46 -10.72 20.74
C GLY A 829 -8.61 -9.47 21.03
N LYS A 830 -7.75 -9.50 22.05
CA LYS A 830 -7.15 -8.30 22.66
C LYS A 830 -5.65 -8.40 22.95
N GLN A 831 -4.97 -9.45 22.50
CA GLN A 831 -3.54 -9.64 22.75
C GLN A 831 -2.76 -9.44 21.46
N CYS A 832 -1.83 -8.49 21.45
CA CYS A 832 -0.92 -8.29 20.33
C CYS A 832 0.41 -8.99 20.61
N PHE A 833 0.93 -9.71 19.63
CA PHE A 833 2.23 -10.36 19.65
C PHE A 833 3.04 -9.95 18.42
N CYS A 834 4.35 -9.88 18.56
CA CYS A 834 5.29 -9.57 17.49
C CYS A 834 6.47 -10.53 17.51
N ASP A 835 7.13 -10.70 16.37
CA ASP A 835 8.44 -11.32 16.29
C ASP A 835 9.11 -11.00 14.94
N ASP A 836 10.38 -11.40 14.78
CA ASP A 836 11.07 -11.34 13.49
C ASP A 836 11.07 -12.68 12.73
N GLU A 837 10.68 -13.78 13.39
CA GLU A 837 10.62 -15.13 12.83
C GLU A 837 9.39 -15.87 13.40
N LEU A 838 8.85 -16.85 12.67
CA LEU A 838 7.75 -17.70 13.16
C LEU A 838 8.34 -18.95 13.84
N TYR A 839 8.01 -19.16 15.11
CA TYR A 839 8.60 -20.23 15.93
C TYR A 839 7.66 -21.42 16.19
N GLY A 840 8.19 -22.45 16.84
CA GLY A 840 7.38 -23.34 17.67
C GLY A 840 6.33 -24.20 16.96
N THR A 841 6.62 -24.71 15.75
CA THR A 841 5.67 -25.52 14.96
C THR A 841 4.34 -24.83 14.64
N GLY A 842 4.31 -23.48 14.64
CA GLY A 842 3.16 -22.69 14.24
C GLY A 842 2.71 -23.03 12.81
N ALA A 843 1.68 -23.86 12.70
CA ALA A 843 1.13 -24.32 11.43
C ALA A 843 -0.07 -23.45 11.02
N PRO A 844 -0.33 -23.28 9.71
CA PRO A 844 -1.60 -22.74 9.22
C PRO A 844 -2.77 -23.51 9.84
N ALA A 845 -3.73 -22.77 10.39
CA ALA A 845 -4.80 -23.30 11.22
C ALA A 845 -6.14 -22.62 10.89
N SER A 846 -7.20 -23.08 11.54
CA SER A 846 -8.51 -22.42 11.59
C SER A 846 -8.90 -22.08 13.03
N GLY A 847 -9.93 -21.24 13.20
CA GLY A 847 -10.41 -20.81 14.53
C GLY A 847 -9.95 -19.42 14.98
N CYS A 848 -9.38 -18.61 14.08
CA CYS A 848 -9.19 -17.17 14.33
C CYS A 848 -10.50 -16.41 14.09
N THR A 849 -11.48 -16.62 14.96
CA THR A 849 -12.86 -16.12 14.82
C THR A 849 -13.28 -15.15 15.92
N MET A 850 -12.40 -14.78 16.84
CA MET A 850 -12.71 -13.75 17.85
C MET A 850 -12.68 -12.37 17.21
N ALA A 851 -13.82 -11.66 17.26
CA ALA A 851 -13.94 -10.28 16.86
C ALA A 851 -12.97 -9.36 17.64
N CYS A 852 -12.35 -8.41 16.95
CA CYS A 852 -11.51 -7.40 17.59
C CYS A 852 -12.36 -6.36 18.35
N PRO A 853 -12.06 -6.01 19.63
CA PRO A 853 -12.81 -5.01 20.39
C PRO A 853 -12.93 -3.64 19.72
N GLY A 854 -11.88 -3.20 19.00
CA GLY A 854 -11.88 -1.93 18.26
C GLY A 854 -12.40 -2.03 16.82
N ASN A 855 -12.74 -3.22 16.33
CA ASN A 855 -13.31 -3.46 14.99
C ASN A 855 -13.97 -4.85 14.96
N SER A 856 -15.27 -4.92 15.23
CA SER A 856 -15.98 -6.21 15.35
C SER A 856 -16.01 -7.04 14.05
N ALA A 857 -15.77 -6.43 12.89
CA ALA A 857 -15.67 -7.12 11.60
C ALA A 857 -14.27 -7.73 11.35
N ALA A 858 -13.27 -7.43 12.18
CA ALA A 858 -11.91 -7.95 12.06
C ALA A 858 -11.64 -9.12 13.01
N ALA A 859 -10.85 -10.10 12.55
CA ALA A 859 -10.44 -11.26 13.33
C ALA A 859 -9.18 -10.99 14.17
N CYS A 860 -9.33 -10.99 15.50
CA CYS A 860 -8.24 -10.90 16.47
C CYS A 860 -7.87 -12.27 17.06
N GLY A 861 -7.66 -13.25 16.19
CA GLY A 861 -7.24 -14.59 16.57
C GLY A 861 -8.34 -15.39 17.28
N GLY A 862 -7.93 -16.23 18.22
CA GLY A 862 -8.81 -17.09 19.01
C GLY A 862 -8.09 -17.61 20.26
N SER A 863 -8.58 -18.68 20.87
CA SER A 863 -7.85 -19.38 21.95
C SER A 863 -6.76 -20.26 21.35
N SER A 864 -5.49 -20.03 21.70
CA SER A 864 -4.34 -20.73 21.09
C SER A 864 -4.29 -20.55 19.56
N ARG A 865 -4.67 -19.36 19.09
CA ARG A 865 -4.79 -19.01 17.66
C ARG A 865 -4.39 -17.57 17.40
N LEU A 866 -3.28 -17.37 16.69
CA LEU A 866 -2.82 -16.07 16.21
C LEU A 866 -3.32 -15.82 14.79
N ASN A 867 -3.96 -14.68 14.53
CA ASN A 867 -4.13 -14.20 13.15
C ASN A 867 -2.90 -13.35 12.80
N ILE A 868 -2.02 -13.86 11.93
CA ILE A 868 -0.66 -13.37 11.70
C ILE A 868 -0.56 -12.54 10.41
N TYR A 869 0.25 -11.49 10.46
CA TYR A 869 0.59 -10.62 9.33
C TYR A 869 2.11 -10.43 9.27
N SER A 870 2.70 -10.52 8.09
CA SER A 870 4.01 -9.87 7.84
C SER A 870 3.83 -8.36 7.77
N LEU A 871 4.91 -7.62 7.99
CA LEU A 871 4.93 -6.16 8.09
C LEU A 871 5.72 -5.50 6.95
#